data_AF-H2J423-F1
#
_entry.id   AF-H2J423-F1
#
_cell.length_a   1.000
_cell.length_b   1.000
_cell.length_c   1.000
_cell.angle_alpha   90.00
_cell.angle_beta   90.00
_cell.angle_gamma   90.00
#
_symmetry.space_group_name_H-M   'P 1'
#
loop_
_entity.id
_entity.type
_entity.pdbx_description
1 polymer ?
#
loop_
_entity_poly.entity_id
_entity_poly.type
_entity_poly.pdbx_seq_one_letter_code
_entity_poly.pdbx_strand_id
1 'polypeptide(L)'
;MKLILKKLKMKNFKGIRDLEITFDKKETSIFGANATGKTSIFDAFVWLLFDKDSTNRTQFEIKTLDKNGNVIHGLEHSVEAIIEIDGKETSFKKIYKEKWTKRRGESTKQLTGHVTDFFIDDIPVKKSEYQQRINEIIDEKIFKLVTNPLYFNEQLHWTERRKLLLEIVGDVSNDEIIKSKRSLSKIEEFLKDKEIDEFKKMISYKKKKLNDEIKTIPIRIDEINQSLADYNLDFKEIEKNIEILNKQLEEIENKILDESKIYEENSKIKSKIYEKQNELQKIQYEKQLNQEAPKRELEEQLRRIKYEIKNIQSNVQDFENEIERLQEKEKDYKEQIQYNKEKIQELQIENEKLRKKWQEEKSKEFVIDEKQFVCPTCGQMLPENQKEEKIKEMELNFETNKNKILENIRYSGMRNKNEIEKLEQKNQDFEEKIKNINKKINELKIELDNNKDDLETYIAKKIEIEERIENFKPIIIETPEEKILKAKIEKLKNEVKEPDENTIEILKVEKRKILKEIDELKNKLSFKEQQEKAKKRIEELQNKERELANQIAELEGYEYLCDEFIKTKVDMLEEKINSKFKQVKFKLFNVLVNGSIEETCETLIEGVPFQDANNAAKISVGLDIINVLSDHFNVYAPVFIDNRESIVELPETNSQIINLFVSAKDKKLRVENKKLEEVRL
;
A
#
# COMPACT_ATOMS: atom_id res chain seq x y z
N MET A 1 29.30 -7.00 29.47
CA MET A 1 29.25 -6.15 30.67
C MET A 1 28.47 -6.85 31.76
N LYS A 2 29.02 -6.95 32.98
CA LYS A 2 28.39 -7.62 34.13
C LYS A 2 28.23 -6.65 35.29
N LEU A 3 27.00 -6.50 35.76
CA LEU A 3 26.60 -5.66 36.90
C LEU A 3 26.26 -6.58 38.08
N ILE A 4 26.98 -6.41 39.19
CA ILE A 4 26.74 -7.15 40.44
C ILE A 4 26.42 -6.13 41.53
N LEU A 5 25.23 -6.23 42.11
CA LEU A 5 24.88 -5.47 43.31
C LEU A 5 25.63 -6.09 44.49
N LYS A 6 26.52 -5.33 45.13
CA LYS A 6 27.36 -5.81 46.24
C LYS A 6 26.74 -5.48 47.58
N LYS A 7 26.20 -4.26 47.70
CA LYS A 7 25.59 -3.75 48.92
C LYS A 7 24.43 -2.83 48.58
N LEU A 8 23.38 -2.87 49.40
CA LEU A 8 22.27 -1.91 49.39
C LEU A 8 22.00 -1.45 50.82
N LYS A 9 21.96 -0.15 51.04
CA LYS A 9 21.66 0.49 52.31
C LYS A 9 20.47 1.42 52.14
N MET A 10 19.52 1.33 53.07
CA MET A 10 18.26 2.07 53.05
C MET A 10 18.02 2.70 54.42
N LYS A 11 17.60 3.97 54.43
CA LYS A 11 17.23 4.69 55.65
C LYS A 11 15.93 5.44 55.45
N ASN A 12 14.97 5.21 56.33
CA ASN A 12 13.58 5.70 56.29
C ASN A 12 12.82 5.44 54.96
N PHE A 13 13.29 4.58 54.07
CA PHE A 13 12.69 4.39 52.75
C PHE A 13 11.48 3.44 52.83
N LYS A 14 10.29 3.89 52.38
CA LYS A 14 9.04 3.10 52.37
C LYS A 14 8.71 2.38 53.69
N GLY A 15 8.98 3.03 54.82
CA GLY A 15 8.74 2.47 56.15
C GLY A 15 9.91 1.68 56.76
N ILE A 16 10.96 1.37 55.98
CA ILE A 16 12.18 0.74 56.49
C ILE A 16 13.04 1.81 57.16
N ARG A 17 13.21 1.73 58.49
CA ARG A 17 13.96 2.72 59.28
C ARG A 17 15.45 2.73 58.97
N ASP A 18 16.08 1.56 59.01
CA ASP A 18 17.49 1.35 58.69
C ASP A 18 17.66 -0.12 58.29
N LEU A 19 18.31 -0.35 57.15
CA LEU A 19 18.58 -1.68 56.62
C LEU A 19 19.84 -1.63 55.77
N GLU A 20 20.73 -2.60 55.97
CA GLU A 20 21.93 -2.79 55.17
C GLU A 20 22.02 -4.27 54.76
N ILE A 21 22.15 -4.52 53.45
CA ILE A 21 22.20 -5.86 52.87
C ILE A 21 23.51 -5.98 52.09
N THR A 22 24.25 -7.06 52.33
CA THR A 22 25.39 -7.45 51.51
C THR A 22 24.99 -8.67 50.68
N PHE A 23 25.17 -8.58 49.37
CA PHE A 23 24.72 -9.59 48.41
C PHE A 23 25.89 -10.46 47.96
N ASP A 24 25.60 -11.74 47.75
CA ASP A 24 26.51 -12.69 47.10
C ASP A 24 26.61 -12.42 45.59
N LYS A 25 27.76 -12.73 44.97
CA LYS A 25 27.99 -12.51 43.53
C LYS A 25 27.05 -13.33 42.63
N LYS A 26 26.53 -14.46 43.12
CA LYS A 26 25.67 -15.37 42.36
C LYS A 26 24.23 -15.34 42.87
N GLU A 27 24.00 -15.64 44.15
CA GLU A 27 22.63 -15.84 44.66
C GLU A 27 22.46 -15.37 46.10
N THR A 28 21.51 -14.46 46.31
CA THR A 28 21.11 -13.97 47.63
C THR A 28 19.64 -14.23 47.87
N SER A 29 19.29 -14.80 49.02
CA SER A 29 17.90 -15.05 49.41
C SER A 29 17.48 -14.20 50.59
N ILE A 30 16.33 -13.52 50.45
CA ILE A 30 15.79 -12.59 51.44
C ILE A 30 14.41 -13.08 51.85
N PHE A 31 14.26 -13.44 53.11
CA PHE A 31 13.04 -13.99 53.69
C PHE A 31 12.30 -12.96 54.52
N GLY A 32 10.97 -12.96 54.43
CA GLY A 32 10.12 -12.15 55.31
C GLY A 32 8.64 -12.42 55.09
N ALA A 33 7.82 -12.19 56.12
CA ALA A 33 6.37 -12.26 56.01
C ALA A 33 5.82 -11.21 55.01
N ASN A 34 4.53 -11.28 54.68
CA ASN A 34 3.90 -10.23 53.89
C ASN A 34 4.01 -8.88 54.61
N ALA A 35 4.15 -7.80 53.83
CA ALA A 35 4.34 -6.42 54.31
C ALA A 35 5.62 -6.15 55.14
N THR A 36 6.63 -7.04 55.14
CA THR A 36 7.92 -6.78 55.83
C THR A 36 8.90 -5.90 55.03
N GLY A 37 8.51 -5.41 53.85
CA GLY A 37 9.35 -4.54 53.01
C GLY A 37 10.22 -5.26 51.97
N LYS A 38 9.93 -6.52 51.61
CA LYS A 38 10.68 -7.28 50.59
C LYS A 38 10.72 -6.56 49.23
N THR A 39 9.55 -6.24 48.67
CA THR A 39 9.44 -5.50 47.39
C THR A 39 10.07 -4.10 47.49
N SER A 40 10.12 -3.50 48.69
CA SER A 40 10.77 -2.20 48.91
C SER A 40 12.29 -2.25 48.67
N ILE A 41 12.93 -3.42 48.79
CA ILE A 41 14.35 -3.62 48.44
C ILE A 41 14.53 -3.45 46.93
N PHE A 42 13.66 -4.06 46.13
CA PHE A 42 13.70 -3.92 44.68
C PHE A 42 13.35 -2.48 44.26
N ASP A 43 12.30 -1.90 44.84
CA ASP A 43 11.93 -0.50 44.61
C ASP A 43 13.08 0.46 44.93
N ALA A 44 13.83 0.22 45.99
CA ALA A 44 14.98 1.05 46.36
C ALA A 44 16.07 1.01 45.30
N PHE A 45 16.39 -0.18 44.77
CA PHE A 45 17.39 -0.33 43.72
C PHE A 45 16.97 0.35 42.41
N VAL A 46 15.72 0.14 41.97
CA VAL A 46 15.19 0.79 40.75
C VAL A 46 15.08 2.31 40.94
N TRP A 47 14.68 2.78 42.12
CA TRP A 47 14.57 4.20 42.42
C TRP A 47 15.93 4.86 42.42
N LEU A 48 16.93 4.20 43.01
CA LEU A 48 18.32 4.67 43.03
C LEU A 48 18.86 4.90 41.62
N LEU A 49 18.47 4.07 40.65
CA LEU A 49 18.94 4.22 39.28
C LEU A 49 18.06 5.15 38.44
N PHE A 50 16.73 4.96 38.46
CA PHE A 50 15.83 5.53 37.43
C PHE A 50 14.69 6.41 37.96
N ASP A 51 14.67 6.75 39.26
CA ASP A 51 13.56 7.49 39.90
C ASP A 51 12.19 6.77 39.78
N LYS A 52 12.19 5.43 39.68
CA LYS A 52 11.00 4.59 39.52
C LYS A 52 10.94 3.45 40.53
N ASP A 53 9.77 2.91 40.79
CA ASP A 53 9.61 1.67 41.54
C ASP A 53 9.74 0.42 40.64
N SER A 54 9.73 -0.77 41.25
CA SER A 54 9.83 -2.06 40.53
C SER A 54 8.67 -2.33 39.56
N THR A 55 7.55 -1.62 39.72
CA THR A 55 6.37 -1.64 38.84
C THR A 55 6.39 -0.52 37.79
N ASN A 56 7.53 0.15 37.61
CA ASN A 56 7.77 1.21 36.61
C ASN A 56 7.00 2.52 36.87
N ARG A 57 6.54 2.80 38.09
CA ARG A 57 5.88 4.06 38.46
C ARG A 57 6.90 5.09 38.93
N THR A 58 6.75 6.34 38.48
CA THR A 58 7.52 7.50 38.96
C THR A 58 6.88 8.17 40.19
N GLN A 59 5.55 8.03 40.34
CA GLN A 59 4.79 8.54 41.47
C GLN A 59 4.47 7.37 42.40
N PHE A 60 5.26 7.23 43.47
CA PHE A 60 5.02 6.28 44.54
C PHE A 60 5.50 6.86 45.86
N GLU A 61 4.96 6.35 46.96
CA GLU A 61 5.31 6.85 48.29
C GLU A 61 6.72 6.40 48.67
N ILE A 62 7.65 7.37 48.76
CA ILE A 62 9.03 7.17 49.22
C ILE A 62 9.09 7.38 50.74
N LYS A 63 8.25 8.29 51.27
CA LYS A 63 8.35 8.73 52.65
C LYS A 63 7.84 7.65 53.61
N THR A 64 8.43 7.60 54.79
CA THR A 64 7.89 6.76 55.87
C THR A 64 6.61 7.40 56.40
N LEU A 65 5.53 6.62 56.37
CA LEU A 65 4.25 6.97 56.97
C LEU A 65 4.15 6.43 58.41
N ASP A 66 3.37 7.11 59.25
CA ASP A 66 2.99 6.61 60.56
C ASP A 66 1.82 5.60 60.48
N LYS A 67 1.33 5.15 61.63
CA LYS A 67 0.23 4.17 61.70
C LYS A 67 -1.10 4.68 61.14
N ASN A 68 -1.26 5.99 61.00
CA ASN A 68 -2.46 6.64 60.48
C ASN A 68 -2.32 6.99 58.99
N GLY A 69 -1.18 6.65 58.36
CA GLY A 69 -0.91 6.99 56.96
C GLY A 69 -0.34 8.39 56.76
N ASN A 70 0.00 9.11 57.84
CA ASN A 70 0.55 10.46 57.76
C ASN A 70 2.08 10.44 57.60
N VAL A 71 2.62 11.35 56.79
CA VAL A 71 4.07 11.47 56.58
C VAL A 71 4.77 11.86 57.88
N ILE A 72 5.83 11.15 58.22
CA ILE A 72 6.70 11.54 59.33
C ILE A 72 7.69 12.60 58.85
N HIS A 73 7.40 13.86 59.15
CA HIS A 73 8.18 15.02 58.75
C HIS A 73 9.59 15.05 59.40
N GLY A 74 10.51 15.76 58.75
CA GLY A 74 11.89 15.96 59.24
C GLY A 74 12.82 14.76 59.06
N LEU A 75 12.38 13.69 58.39
CA LEU A 75 13.22 12.54 58.06
C LEU A 75 13.92 12.72 56.71
N GLU A 76 15.21 12.36 56.66
CA GLU A 76 15.91 12.11 55.41
C GLU A 76 15.71 10.65 54.98
N HIS A 77 15.40 10.45 53.71
CA HIS A 77 15.10 9.17 53.09
C HIS A 77 16.23 8.86 52.12
N SER A 78 17.08 7.90 52.44
CA SER A 78 18.26 7.62 51.63
C SER A 78 18.33 6.19 51.16
N VAL A 79 18.79 6.02 49.93
CA VAL A 79 19.20 4.72 49.37
C VAL A 79 20.62 4.87 48.85
N GLU A 80 21.45 3.88 49.14
CA GLU A 80 22.84 3.80 48.69
C GLU A 80 23.12 2.38 48.22
N ALA A 81 23.76 2.21 47.06
CA ALA A 81 24.19 0.91 46.55
C ALA A 81 25.65 0.94 46.10
N ILE A 82 26.35 -0.16 46.31
CA ILE A 82 27.66 -0.43 45.72
C ILE A 82 27.43 -1.44 44.60
N ILE A 83 27.78 -1.06 43.38
CA ILE A 83 27.63 -1.89 42.17
C ILE A 83 29.02 -2.16 41.61
N GLU A 84 29.35 -3.43 41.43
CA GLU A 84 30.55 -3.89 40.71
C GLU A 84 30.21 -3.95 39.21
N ILE A 85 30.90 -3.14 38.40
CA ILE A 85 30.72 -2.97 36.96
C ILE A 85 32.01 -3.43 36.30
N ASP A 86 31.99 -4.60 35.65
CA ASP A 86 33.17 -5.22 35.02
C ASP A 86 34.40 -5.27 35.95
N GLY A 87 34.16 -5.54 37.25
CA GLY A 87 35.19 -5.67 38.29
C GLY A 87 35.55 -4.38 39.02
N LYS A 88 35.02 -3.22 38.61
CA LYS A 88 35.20 -1.95 39.33
C LYS A 88 33.97 -1.62 40.18
N GLU A 89 34.17 -1.33 41.46
CA GLU A 89 33.08 -0.90 42.34
C GLU A 89 32.79 0.61 42.14
N THR A 90 31.51 0.97 42.14
CA THR A 90 31.03 2.35 42.12
C THR A 90 29.87 2.48 43.10
N SER A 91 29.90 3.51 43.95
CA SER A 91 28.80 3.79 44.88
C SER A 91 27.84 4.82 44.31
N PHE A 92 26.55 4.55 44.43
CA PHE A 92 25.46 5.44 44.02
C PHE A 92 24.59 5.73 45.22
N LYS A 93 24.26 7.00 45.46
CA LYS A 93 23.43 7.41 46.60
C LYS A 93 22.46 8.52 46.24
N LYS A 94 21.24 8.38 46.75
CA LYS A 94 20.21 9.42 46.74
C LYS A 94 19.75 9.71 48.17
N ILE A 95 19.58 10.99 48.49
CA ILE A 95 18.98 11.45 49.75
C ILE A 95 17.80 12.36 49.42
N TYR A 96 16.59 11.86 49.63
CA TYR A 96 15.35 12.61 49.48
C TYR A 96 14.92 13.22 50.81
N LYS A 97 14.73 14.54 50.83
CA LYS A 97 14.41 15.28 52.06
C LYS A 97 13.50 16.47 51.82
N GLU A 98 12.91 16.92 52.92
CA GLU A 98 12.01 18.06 52.95
C GLU A 98 12.78 19.38 52.87
N LYS A 99 12.32 20.27 51.98
CA LYS A 99 12.89 21.60 51.80
C LYS A 99 12.10 22.61 52.63
N TRP A 100 12.66 22.97 53.77
CA TRP A 100 12.11 23.97 54.68
C TRP A 100 12.75 25.34 54.40
N THR A 101 11.95 26.34 54.02
CA THR A 101 12.45 27.72 53.79
C THR A 101 11.73 28.73 54.67
N LYS A 102 12.37 29.88 54.87
CA LYS A 102 11.87 30.97 55.70
C LYS A 102 11.52 32.15 54.80
N ARG A 103 10.25 32.55 54.74
CA ARG A 103 9.84 33.76 54.00
C ARG A 103 10.22 35.01 54.81
N ARG A 104 10.54 36.10 54.10
CA ARG A 104 11.00 37.35 54.72
C ARG A 104 9.88 37.92 55.60
N GLY A 105 10.10 37.94 56.92
CA GLY A 105 9.12 38.44 57.92
C GLY A 105 8.50 37.37 58.82
N GLU A 106 8.64 36.08 58.52
CA GLU A 106 8.09 34.99 59.35
C GLU A 106 9.09 34.48 60.39
N SER A 107 8.61 33.98 61.54
CA SER A 107 9.44 33.44 62.62
C SER A 107 9.75 31.94 62.48
N THR A 108 8.91 31.17 61.76
CA THR A 108 9.02 29.72 61.58
C THR A 108 9.42 29.33 60.15
N LYS A 109 10.11 28.20 59.99
CA LYS A 109 10.39 27.63 58.66
C LYS A 109 9.13 26.91 58.17
N GLN A 110 8.72 27.15 56.93
CA GLN A 110 7.61 26.45 56.29
C GLN A 110 8.12 25.39 55.32
N LEU A 111 7.40 24.27 55.20
CA LEU A 111 7.68 23.25 54.21
C LEU A 111 7.34 23.82 52.82
N THR A 112 8.33 23.92 51.95
CA THR A 112 8.20 24.55 50.63
C THR A 112 8.43 23.60 49.47
N GLY A 113 8.61 22.32 49.75
CA GLY A 113 8.75 21.27 48.76
C GLY A 113 9.75 20.20 49.20
N HIS A 114 10.33 19.52 48.21
CA HIS A 114 11.28 18.44 48.41
C HIS A 114 12.53 18.65 47.54
N VAL A 115 13.64 18.10 48.00
CA VAL A 115 14.90 18.08 47.25
C VAL A 115 15.52 16.70 47.35
N THR A 116 16.21 16.29 46.29
CA THR A 116 17.01 15.06 46.26
C THR A 116 18.46 15.45 46.05
N ASP A 117 19.33 15.02 46.96
CA ASP A 117 20.78 15.13 46.80
C ASP A 117 21.30 13.83 46.18
N PHE A 118 22.25 13.94 45.25
CA PHE A 118 22.81 12.83 44.48
C PHE A 118 24.31 12.73 44.73
N PHE A 119 24.82 11.51 44.92
CA PHE A 119 26.25 11.27 45.11
C PHE A 119 26.73 10.07 44.30
N ILE A 120 27.92 10.17 43.75
CA ILE A 120 28.66 9.08 43.11
C ILE A 120 30.02 8.98 43.81
N ASP A 121 30.39 7.80 44.30
CA ASP A 121 31.64 7.59 45.06
C ASP A 121 31.82 8.61 46.19
N ASP A 122 30.72 8.88 46.92
CA ASP A 122 30.60 9.88 47.98
C ASP A 122 30.80 11.36 47.56
N ILE A 123 30.94 11.64 46.27
CA ILE A 123 31.06 13.00 45.72
C ILE A 123 29.68 13.52 45.33
N PRO A 124 29.25 14.71 45.83
CA PRO A 124 27.96 15.30 45.44
C PRO A 124 27.99 15.75 43.98
N VAL A 125 26.96 15.35 43.23
CA VAL A 125 26.81 15.64 41.80
C VAL A 125 25.43 16.24 41.48
N LYS A 126 25.29 16.87 40.32
CA LYS A 126 23.97 17.33 39.85
C LYS A 126 23.13 16.15 39.37
N LYS A 127 21.79 16.29 39.40
CA LYS A 127 20.86 15.28 38.87
C LYS A 127 21.20 14.85 37.43
N SER A 128 21.54 15.81 36.57
CA SER A 128 21.88 15.54 35.16
C SER A 128 23.14 14.69 35.01
N GLU A 129 24.18 14.97 35.79
CA GLU A 129 25.44 14.21 35.80
C GLU A 129 25.21 12.79 36.35
N TYR A 130 24.39 12.67 37.39
CA TYR A 130 24.00 11.38 37.97
C TYR A 130 23.26 10.49 36.97
N GLN A 131 22.26 11.05 36.27
CA GLN A 131 21.51 10.33 35.24
C GLN A 131 22.39 9.96 34.03
N GLN A 132 23.28 10.86 33.61
CA GLN A 132 24.22 10.58 32.54
C GLN A 132 25.12 9.39 32.90
N ARG A 133 25.70 9.38 34.11
CA ARG A 133 26.56 8.29 34.56
C ARG A 133 25.86 6.93 34.54
N ILE A 134 24.57 6.90 34.90
CA ILE A 134 23.77 5.67 34.87
C ILE A 134 23.51 5.23 33.43
N ASN A 135 23.13 6.15 32.55
CA ASN A 135 22.87 5.85 31.13
C ASN A 135 24.14 5.37 30.40
N GLU A 136 25.33 5.82 30.80
CA GLU A 136 26.61 5.31 30.31
C GLU A 136 26.88 3.86 30.76
N ILE A 137 26.28 3.43 31.88
CA ILE A 137 26.41 2.07 32.39
C ILE A 137 25.37 1.18 31.73
N ILE A 138 24.09 1.54 31.79
CA ILE A 138 23.02 0.73 31.22
C ILE A 138 21.82 1.60 30.85
N ASP A 139 21.30 1.38 29.65
CA ASP A 139 20.03 1.97 29.21
C ASP A 139 18.88 1.46 30.08
N GLU A 140 17.94 2.35 30.43
CA GLU A 140 16.81 2.03 31.31
C GLU A 140 15.90 0.92 30.72
N LYS A 141 15.68 0.91 29.40
CA LYS A 141 14.84 -0.09 28.75
C LYS A 141 15.54 -1.45 28.75
N ILE A 142 16.84 -1.48 28.44
CA ILE A 142 17.65 -2.71 28.54
C ILE A 142 17.67 -3.22 29.97
N PHE A 143 17.93 -2.35 30.96
CA PHE A 143 17.96 -2.72 32.38
C PHE A 143 16.68 -3.47 32.79
N LYS A 144 15.50 -2.95 32.44
CA LYS A 144 14.23 -3.61 32.81
C LYS A 144 14.04 -4.96 32.11
N LEU A 145 14.43 -5.05 30.84
CA LEU A 145 14.39 -6.28 30.06
C LEU A 145 15.26 -7.39 30.66
N VAL A 146 16.37 -7.04 31.32
CA VAL A 146 17.34 -8.02 31.87
C VAL A 146 17.30 -8.17 33.39
N THR A 147 16.44 -7.45 34.12
CA THR A 147 16.36 -7.51 35.60
C THR A 147 15.01 -7.92 36.17
N ASN A 148 13.92 -7.81 35.39
CA ASN A 148 12.58 -8.18 35.83
C ASN A 148 11.98 -9.26 34.91
N PRO A 149 11.78 -10.50 35.42
CA PRO A 149 11.25 -11.62 34.63
C PRO A 149 9.86 -11.35 34.00
N LEU A 150 9.07 -10.44 34.58
CA LEU A 150 7.72 -10.15 34.11
C LEU A 150 7.68 -8.99 33.09
N TYR A 151 8.74 -8.18 32.99
CA TYR A 151 8.71 -6.94 32.22
C TYR A 151 8.44 -7.16 30.73
N PHE A 152 9.11 -8.14 30.11
CA PHE A 152 8.95 -8.42 28.69
C PHE A 152 7.49 -8.72 28.33
N ASN A 153 6.78 -9.53 29.12
CA ASN A 153 5.43 -9.99 28.78
C ASN A 153 4.29 -9.13 29.35
N GLU A 154 4.49 -8.48 30.49
CA GLU A 154 3.43 -7.71 31.15
C GLU A 154 3.48 -6.21 30.83
N GLN A 155 4.66 -5.67 30.48
CA GLN A 155 4.84 -4.23 30.33
C GLN A 155 5.09 -3.79 28.89
N LEU A 156 5.60 -4.67 28.01
CA LEU A 156 5.81 -4.33 26.60
C LEU A 156 4.59 -4.69 25.74
N HIS A 157 4.24 -3.77 24.84
CA HIS A 157 3.25 -4.04 23.81
C HIS A 157 3.76 -5.13 22.85
N TRP A 158 2.86 -5.95 22.29
CA TRP A 158 3.24 -7.10 21.45
C TRP A 158 4.08 -6.71 20.23
N THR A 159 3.87 -5.52 19.66
CA THR A 159 4.68 -5.00 18.56
C THR A 159 6.13 -4.71 18.97
N GLU A 160 6.36 -4.21 20.19
CA GLU A 160 7.71 -3.99 20.72
C GLU A 160 8.40 -5.32 21.03
N ARG A 161 7.65 -6.29 21.58
CA ARG A 161 8.15 -7.67 21.79
C ARG A 161 8.59 -8.30 20.47
N ARG A 162 7.75 -8.22 19.44
CA ARG A 162 8.03 -8.71 18.08
C ARG A 162 9.32 -8.12 17.53
N LYS A 163 9.46 -6.79 17.59
CA LYS A 163 10.63 -6.07 17.08
C LYS A 163 11.92 -6.57 17.77
N LEU A 164 11.88 -6.71 19.09
CA LEU A 164 13.03 -7.18 19.86
C LEU A 164 13.41 -8.62 19.50
N LEU A 165 12.43 -9.52 19.32
CA LEU A 165 12.70 -10.90 18.91
C LEU A 165 13.32 -11.00 17.51
N LEU A 166 12.83 -10.19 16.57
CA LEU A 166 13.39 -10.13 15.21
C LEU A 166 14.82 -9.55 15.21
N GLU A 167 15.12 -8.58 16.07
CA GLU A 167 16.48 -8.02 16.24
C GLU A 167 17.49 -9.08 16.70
N ILE A 168 17.06 -10.05 17.51
CA ILE A 168 17.93 -11.14 18.02
C ILE A 168 18.38 -12.09 16.91
N VAL A 169 17.50 -12.43 15.97
CA VAL A 169 17.78 -13.46 14.94
C VAL A 169 18.16 -12.90 13.57
N GLY A 170 17.87 -11.62 13.31
CA GLY A 170 17.95 -11.03 11.99
C GLY A 170 16.91 -11.60 11.01
N ASP A 171 16.97 -11.18 9.75
CA ASP A 171 16.09 -11.72 8.70
C ASP A 171 16.61 -13.08 8.17
N VAL A 172 15.74 -13.79 7.44
CA VAL A 172 16.10 -14.98 6.66
C VAL A 172 16.29 -14.57 5.20
N SER A 173 17.39 -15.00 4.59
CA SER A 173 17.67 -14.66 3.19
C SER A 173 16.75 -15.41 2.22
N ASN A 174 16.46 -14.82 1.06
CA ASN A 174 15.65 -15.45 0.02
C ASN A 174 16.24 -16.81 -0.41
N ASP A 175 17.57 -16.91 -0.48
CA ASP A 175 18.27 -18.15 -0.85
C ASP A 175 18.05 -19.28 0.16
N GLU A 176 18.05 -18.97 1.46
CA GLU A 176 17.77 -19.95 2.52
C GLU A 176 16.32 -20.45 2.43
N ILE A 177 15.38 -19.54 2.16
CA ILE A 177 13.95 -19.88 2.01
C ILE A 177 13.73 -20.79 0.80
N ILE A 178 14.31 -20.44 -0.35
CA ILE A 178 14.18 -21.25 -1.58
C ILE A 178 14.80 -22.63 -1.41
N LYS A 179 15.98 -22.73 -0.77
CA LYS A 179 16.65 -24.01 -0.51
C LYS A 179 15.86 -24.92 0.43
N SER A 180 15.03 -24.35 1.32
CA SER A 180 14.23 -25.13 2.27
C SER A 180 13.12 -25.96 1.59
N LYS A 181 12.63 -25.53 0.42
CA LYS A 181 11.55 -26.22 -0.30
C LYS A 181 11.78 -26.24 -1.82
N ARG A 182 11.86 -27.45 -2.37
CA ARG A 182 12.07 -27.68 -3.81
C ARG A 182 11.01 -27.02 -4.71
N SER A 183 9.77 -26.84 -4.26
CA SER A 183 8.72 -26.16 -5.04
C SER A 183 9.08 -24.70 -5.36
N LEU A 184 9.80 -24.03 -4.47
CA LEU A 184 10.16 -22.61 -4.57
C LEU A 184 11.30 -22.34 -5.56
N SER A 185 12.02 -23.36 -6.03
CA SER A 185 13.08 -23.15 -7.03
C SER A 185 12.57 -22.55 -8.34
N LYS A 186 11.27 -22.74 -8.64
CA LYS A 186 10.62 -22.15 -9.82
C LYS A 186 10.52 -20.64 -9.78
N ILE A 187 10.57 -20.02 -8.60
CA ILE A 187 10.53 -18.56 -8.44
C ILE A 187 11.90 -17.92 -8.21
N GLU A 188 12.96 -18.73 -8.08
CA GLU A 188 14.32 -18.28 -7.76
C GLU A 188 14.85 -17.25 -8.77
N GLU A 189 14.71 -17.50 -10.07
CA GLU A 189 15.16 -16.58 -11.10
C GLU A 189 14.43 -15.22 -11.06
N PHE A 190 13.17 -15.20 -10.62
CA PHE A 190 12.39 -13.97 -10.54
C PHE A 190 12.71 -13.12 -9.30
N LEU A 191 13.31 -13.74 -8.27
CA LEU A 191 13.65 -13.10 -6.99
C LEU A 191 15.12 -12.65 -6.89
N LYS A 192 15.93 -12.84 -7.94
CA LYS A 192 17.33 -12.35 -7.98
C LYS A 192 17.43 -10.82 -7.97
N ASP A 193 16.54 -10.16 -8.72
CA ASP A 193 16.58 -8.71 -8.94
C ASP A 193 15.37 -7.96 -8.36
N LYS A 194 14.47 -8.65 -7.65
CA LYS A 194 13.18 -8.10 -7.18
C LYS A 194 12.76 -8.69 -5.84
N GLU A 195 12.02 -7.90 -5.07
CA GLU A 195 11.37 -8.39 -3.85
C GLU A 195 10.11 -9.22 -4.18
N ILE A 196 9.73 -10.11 -3.25
CA ILE A 196 8.56 -10.99 -3.41
C ILE A 196 7.26 -10.22 -3.67
N ASP A 197 7.10 -9.05 -3.04
CA ASP A 197 5.92 -8.20 -3.22
C ASP A 197 5.85 -7.55 -4.60
N GLU A 198 7.01 -7.21 -5.19
CA GLU A 198 7.09 -6.69 -6.56
C GLU A 198 6.73 -7.77 -7.58
N PHE A 199 7.21 -9.01 -7.36
CA PHE A 199 6.86 -10.13 -8.20
C PHE A 199 5.37 -10.45 -8.12
N LYS A 200 4.77 -10.42 -6.93
CA LYS A 200 3.32 -10.60 -6.72
C LYS A 200 2.49 -9.52 -7.43
N LYS A 201 2.92 -8.24 -7.37
CA LYS A 201 2.30 -7.14 -8.12
C LYS A 201 2.38 -7.37 -9.64
N MET A 202 3.53 -7.82 -10.12
CA MET A 202 3.75 -8.12 -11.55
C MET A 202 2.83 -9.25 -12.03
N ILE A 203 2.69 -10.34 -11.26
CA ILE A 203 1.79 -11.45 -11.55
C ILE A 203 0.34 -10.94 -11.62
N SER A 204 -0.12 -10.19 -10.61
CA SER A 204 -1.48 -9.65 -10.56
C SER A 204 -1.80 -8.75 -11.76
N TYR A 205 -0.86 -7.86 -12.14
CA TYR A 205 -1.01 -7.01 -13.33
C TYR A 205 -1.10 -7.83 -14.63
N LYS A 206 -0.20 -8.81 -14.83
CA LYS A 206 -0.23 -9.69 -16.01
C LYS A 206 -1.52 -10.49 -16.07
N LYS A 207 -1.93 -11.08 -14.95
CA LYS A 207 -3.18 -11.87 -14.84
C LYS A 207 -4.39 -11.02 -15.17
N LYS A 208 -4.46 -9.77 -14.71
CA LYS A 208 -5.53 -8.83 -15.06
C LYS A 208 -5.57 -8.59 -16.57
N LYS A 209 -4.44 -8.27 -17.19
CA LYS A 209 -4.35 -8.01 -18.64
C LYS A 209 -4.80 -9.21 -19.48
N LEU A 210 -4.34 -10.41 -19.14
CA LEU A 210 -4.73 -11.65 -19.85
C LEU A 210 -6.21 -11.97 -19.64
N ASN A 211 -6.76 -11.76 -18.43
CA ASN A 211 -8.18 -11.94 -18.15
C ASN A 211 -9.07 -10.92 -18.88
N ASP A 212 -8.59 -9.70 -19.10
CA ASP A 212 -9.32 -8.72 -19.89
C ASP A 212 -9.28 -9.11 -21.38
N GLU A 213 -8.15 -9.62 -21.87
CA GLU A 213 -8.02 -10.10 -23.25
C GLU A 213 -8.88 -11.34 -23.55
N ILE A 214 -8.88 -12.34 -22.66
CA ILE A 214 -9.65 -13.58 -22.84
C ILE A 214 -11.16 -13.30 -22.91
N LYS A 215 -11.67 -12.32 -22.14
CA LYS A 215 -13.08 -11.89 -22.19
C LYS A 215 -13.50 -11.30 -23.53
N THR A 216 -12.56 -10.76 -24.31
CA THR A 216 -12.86 -10.20 -25.64
C THR A 216 -13.03 -11.27 -26.71
N ILE A 217 -12.49 -12.48 -26.50
CA ILE A 217 -12.50 -13.54 -27.51
C ILE A 217 -13.93 -14.04 -27.79
N PRO A 218 -14.75 -14.39 -26.77
CA PRO A 218 -16.13 -14.79 -27.01
C PRO A 218 -16.95 -13.75 -27.77
N ILE A 219 -16.75 -12.45 -27.47
CA ILE A 219 -17.43 -11.34 -28.14
C ILE A 219 -17.09 -11.30 -29.64
N ARG A 220 -15.81 -11.45 -29.98
CA ARG A 220 -15.34 -11.49 -31.38
C ARG A 220 -15.82 -12.74 -32.13
N ILE A 221 -15.87 -13.89 -31.46
CA ILE A 221 -16.41 -15.12 -32.04
C ILE A 221 -17.91 -14.94 -32.32
N ASP A 222 -18.66 -14.34 -31.40
CA ASP A 222 -20.09 -14.08 -31.57
C ASP A 222 -20.36 -13.12 -32.73
N GLU A 223 -19.59 -12.03 -32.85
CA GLU A 223 -19.65 -11.09 -33.97
C GLU A 223 -19.44 -11.80 -35.33
N ILE A 224 -18.43 -12.67 -35.43
CA ILE A 224 -18.17 -13.46 -36.64
C ILE A 224 -19.34 -14.44 -36.90
N ASN A 225 -19.86 -15.11 -35.87
CA ASN A 225 -20.99 -16.03 -36.03
C ASN A 225 -22.27 -15.31 -36.48
N GLN A 226 -22.55 -14.11 -35.96
CA GLN A 226 -23.67 -13.28 -36.41
C GLN A 226 -23.52 -12.90 -37.88
N SER A 227 -22.31 -12.56 -38.34
CA SER A 227 -22.04 -12.29 -39.76
C SER A 227 -22.25 -13.50 -40.69
N LEU A 228 -22.22 -14.72 -40.14
CA LEU A 228 -22.42 -15.97 -40.87
C LEU A 228 -23.88 -16.46 -40.89
N ALA A 229 -24.73 -15.97 -39.97
CA ALA A 229 -26.08 -16.48 -39.74
C ALA A 229 -27.05 -16.26 -40.93
N ASP A 230 -26.76 -15.29 -41.82
CA ASP A 230 -27.62 -14.95 -42.95
C ASP A 230 -27.47 -15.85 -44.19
N TYR A 231 -26.49 -16.77 -44.20
CA TYR A 231 -26.13 -17.53 -45.41
C TYR A 231 -25.94 -19.03 -45.14
N ASN A 232 -27.05 -19.73 -44.89
CA ASN A 232 -27.06 -21.19 -44.89
C ASN A 232 -27.28 -21.72 -46.33
N LEU A 233 -26.29 -21.54 -47.19
CA LEU A 233 -26.33 -21.94 -48.60
C LEU A 233 -25.65 -23.30 -48.80
N ASP A 234 -26.30 -24.22 -49.50
CA ASP A 234 -25.66 -25.46 -49.95
C ASP A 234 -24.81 -25.18 -51.20
N PHE A 235 -23.52 -24.91 -50.97
CA PHE A 235 -22.58 -24.62 -52.06
C PHE A 235 -22.41 -25.78 -53.05
N LYS A 236 -22.63 -27.05 -52.63
CA LYS A 236 -22.55 -28.19 -53.55
C LYS A 236 -23.75 -28.22 -54.51
N GLU A 237 -24.92 -27.82 -54.05
CA GLU A 237 -26.11 -27.70 -54.89
C GLU A 237 -25.98 -26.54 -55.89
N ILE A 238 -25.41 -25.41 -55.48
CA ILE A 238 -25.16 -24.24 -56.36
C ILE A 238 -24.17 -24.58 -57.48
N GLU A 239 -23.06 -25.27 -57.16
CA GLU A 239 -22.07 -25.72 -58.16
C GLU A 239 -22.71 -26.65 -59.21
N LYS A 240 -23.59 -27.56 -58.78
CA LYS A 240 -24.34 -28.46 -59.67
C LYS A 240 -25.31 -27.71 -60.58
N ASN A 241 -25.99 -26.68 -60.07
CA ASN A 241 -26.93 -25.87 -60.86
C ASN A 241 -26.22 -25.02 -61.92
N ILE A 242 -25.03 -24.49 -61.61
CA ILE A 242 -24.19 -23.80 -62.60
C ILE A 242 -23.75 -24.75 -63.72
N GLU A 243 -23.42 -25.99 -63.40
CA GLU A 243 -23.05 -26.99 -64.42
C GLU A 243 -24.22 -27.31 -65.37
N ILE A 244 -25.45 -27.37 -64.85
CA ILE A 244 -26.67 -27.58 -65.64
C ILE A 244 -26.93 -26.37 -66.57
N LEU A 245 -26.87 -25.15 -66.03
CA LEU A 245 -27.10 -23.93 -66.81
C LEU A 245 -26.03 -23.70 -67.89
N ASN A 246 -24.76 -24.08 -67.61
CA ASN A 246 -23.69 -24.02 -68.62
C ASN A 246 -23.94 -24.99 -69.78
N LYS A 247 -24.46 -26.21 -69.52
CA LYS A 247 -24.85 -27.14 -70.58
C LYS A 247 -26.00 -26.61 -71.43
N GLN A 248 -27.00 -25.95 -70.80
CA GLN A 248 -28.09 -25.29 -71.52
C GLN A 248 -27.60 -24.09 -72.35
N LEU A 249 -26.62 -23.33 -71.85
CA LEU A 249 -25.98 -22.25 -72.58
C LEU A 249 -25.25 -22.78 -73.82
N GLU A 250 -24.52 -23.88 -73.69
CA GLU A 250 -23.81 -24.54 -74.78
C GLU A 250 -24.78 -25.07 -75.86
N GLU A 251 -25.95 -25.60 -75.48
CA GLU A 251 -27.01 -25.99 -76.42
C GLU A 251 -27.64 -24.80 -77.18
N ILE A 252 -27.82 -23.64 -76.54
CA ILE A 252 -28.32 -22.42 -77.18
C ILE A 252 -27.24 -21.81 -78.09
N GLU A 253 -25.97 -21.85 -77.69
CA GLU A 253 -24.86 -21.36 -78.51
C GLU A 253 -24.65 -22.24 -79.76
N ASN A 254 -24.78 -23.56 -79.64
CA ASN A 254 -24.73 -24.48 -80.78
C ASN A 254 -25.89 -24.26 -81.77
N LYS A 255 -27.09 -23.87 -81.31
CA LYS A 255 -28.22 -23.48 -82.17
C LYS A 255 -28.02 -22.15 -82.89
N ILE A 256 -27.23 -21.23 -82.32
CA ILE A 256 -26.88 -19.92 -82.93
C ILE A 256 -25.74 -20.06 -83.94
N LEU A 257 -24.88 -21.08 -83.78
CA LEU A 257 -23.71 -21.34 -84.63
C LEU A 257 -24.05 -21.96 -86.01
N ASP A 258 -25.16 -22.70 -86.14
CA ASP A 258 -25.54 -23.40 -87.38
C ASP A 258 -26.05 -22.48 -88.53
N GLU A 259 -26.38 -21.21 -88.28
CA GLU A 259 -26.84 -20.25 -89.31
C GLU A 259 -25.82 -19.16 -89.70
N SER A 260 -24.62 -19.14 -89.12
CA SER A 260 -23.68 -18.00 -89.26
C SER A 260 -22.59 -18.15 -90.33
N LYS A 261 -22.80 -18.97 -91.37
CA LYS A 261 -21.87 -19.16 -92.50
C LYS A 261 -21.95 -18.09 -93.62
N ILE A 262 -22.72 -17.00 -93.44
CA ILE A 262 -22.86 -15.92 -94.44
C ILE A 262 -22.03 -14.65 -94.08
N TYR A 263 -21.31 -14.64 -92.94
CA TYR A 263 -20.65 -13.43 -92.41
C TYR A 263 -19.16 -13.23 -92.79
N GLU A 264 -18.59 -14.08 -93.65
CA GLU A 264 -17.14 -14.13 -93.86
C GLU A 264 -16.59 -13.07 -94.86
N GLU A 265 -17.42 -12.55 -95.78
CA GLU A 265 -16.98 -11.51 -96.74
C GLU A 265 -17.09 -10.07 -96.25
N ASN A 266 -18.01 -9.76 -95.31
CA ASN A 266 -18.11 -8.43 -94.68
C ASN A 266 -16.99 -8.15 -93.64
N SER A 267 -16.31 -9.19 -93.19
CA SER A 267 -15.25 -9.14 -92.16
C SER A 267 -14.05 -8.30 -92.62
N LYS A 268 -13.69 -8.34 -93.92
CA LYS A 268 -12.48 -7.70 -94.44
C LYS A 268 -12.56 -6.17 -94.57
N ILE A 269 -13.76 -5.60 -94.78
CA ILE A 269 -13.98 -4.14 -94.77
C ILE A 269 -14.18 -3.64 -93.33
N LYS A 270 -14.88 -4.41 -92.48
CA LYS A 270 -15.02 -4.11 -91.04
C LYS A 270 -13.68 -4.08 -90.29
N SER A 271 -12.73 -4.97 -90.59
CA SER A 271 -11.38 -4.92 -90.00
C SER A 271 -10.63 -3.62 -90.34
N LYS A 272 -10.73 -3.12 -91.57
CA LYS A 272 -10.09 -1.85 -91.97
C LYS A 272 -10.75 -0.61 -91.35
N ILE A 273 -12.08 -0.66 -91.15
CA ILE A 273 -12.80 0.35 -90.38
C ILE A 273 -12.36 0.30 -88.91
N TYR A 274 -12.23 -0.89 -88.32
CA TYR A 274 -11.84 -1.08 -86.93
C TYR A 274 -10.40 -0.62 -86.66
N GLU A 275 -9.45 -0.89 -87.56
CA GLU A 275 -8.08 -0.38 -87.48
C GLU A 275 -8.04 1.16 -87.49
N LYS A 276 -8.76 1.79 -88.42
CA LYS A 276 -8.82 3.27 -88.53
C LYS A 276 -9.62 3.90 -87.38
N GLN A 277 -10.61 3.20 -86.83
CA GLN A 277 -11.32 3.60 -85.61
C GLN A 277 -10.43 3.50 -84.37
N ASN A 278 -9.58 2.47 -84.27
CA ASN A 278 -8.60 2.33 -83.19
C ASN A 278 -7.52 3.41 -83.28
N GLU A 279 -7.05 3.76 -84.48
CA GLU A 279 -6.15 4.90 -84.68
C GLU A 279 -6.80 6.23 -84.28
N LEU A 280 -8.04 6.47 -84.68
CA LEU A 280 -8.80 7.66 -84.26
C LEU A 280 -9.03 7.67 -82.74
N GLN A 281 -9.35 6.53 -82.13
CA GLN A 281 -9.52 6.39 -80.68
C GLN A 281 -8.21 6.65 -79.93
N LYS A 282 -7.06 6.17 -80.42
CA LYS A 282 -5.76 6.43 -79.79
C LYS A 282 -5.43 7.92 -79.77
N ILE A 283 -5.61 8.60 -80.91
CA ILE A 283 -5.38 10.06 -81.01
C ILE A 283 -6.37 10.83 -80.14
N GLN A 284 -7.64 10.43 -80.11
CA GLN A 284 -8.65 11.04 -79.23
C GLN A 284 -8.36 10.79 -77.75
N TYR A 285 -7.87 9.61 -77.40
CA TYR A 285 -7.52 9.24 -76.03
C TYR A 285 -6.28 9.98 -75.53
N GLU A 286 -5.20 10.07 -76.34
CA GLU A 286 -4.01 10.86 -76.01
C GLU A 286 -4.33 12.36 -75.91
N LYS A 287 -5.19 12.87 -76.79
CA LYS A 287 -5.69 14.24 -76.72
C LYS A 287 -6.52 14.48 -75.46
N GLN A 288 -7.43 13.57 -75.13
CA GLN A 288 -8.23 13.65 -73.91
C GLN A 288 -7.36 13.58 -72.64
N LEU A 289 -6.38 12.68 -72.62
CA LEU A 289 -5.38 12.57 -71.54
C LEU A 289 -4.62 13.88 -71.33
N ASN A 290 -4.13 14.49 -72.42
CA ASN A 290 -3.37 15.75 -72.35
C ASN A 290 -4.25 16.96 -72.02
N GLN A 291 -5.50 16.99 -72.50
CA GLN A 291 -6.47 18.04 -72.19
C GLN A 291 -6.97 17.97 -70.74
N GLU A 292 -7.04 16.79 -70.16
CA GLU A 292 -7.41 16.59 -68.75
C GLU A 292 -6.21 16.69 -67.79
N ALA A 293 -4.97 16.78 -68.28
CA ALA A 293 -3.77 16.81 -67.43
C ALA A 293 -3.78 17.96 -66.39
N PRO A 294 -4.12 19.21 -66.73
CA PRO A 294 -4.21 20.29 -65.73
C PRO A 294 -5.32 20.06 -64.69
N LYS A 295 -6.42 19.42 -65.10
CA LYS A 295 -7.50 19.02 -64.17
C LYS A 295 -7.03 17.94 -63.20
N ARG A 296 -6.24 16.97 -63.67
CA ARG A 296 -5.64 15.92 -62.83
C ARG A 296 -4.62 16.47 -61.83
N GLU A 297 -3.84 17.47 -62.22
CA GLU A 297 -2.95 18.19 -61.31
C GLU A 297 -3.73 18.91 -60.20
N LEU A 298 -4.83 19.60 -60.55
CA LEU A 298 -5.73 20.23 -59.56
C LEU A 298 -6.38 19.19 -58.64
N GLU A 299 -6.82 18.04 -59.17
CA GLU A 299 -7.36 16.93 -58.37
C GLU A 299 -6.30 16.32 -57.42
N GLU A 300 -5.03 16.28 -57.82
CA GLU A 300 -3.94 15.85 -56.95
C GLU A 300 -3.64 16.87 -55.86
N GLN A 301 -3.61 18.16 -56.19
CA GLN A 301 -3.50 19.24 -55.19
C GLN A 301 -4.66 19.19 -54.19
N LEU A 302 -5.89 18.95 -54.66
CA LEU A 302 -7.07 18.79 -53.82
C LEU A 302 -6.93 17.57 -52.88
N ARG A 303 -6.39 16.44 -53.36
CA ARG A 303 -6.10 15.27 -52.51
C ARG A 303 -5.10 15.60 -51.40
N ARG A 304 -4.02 16.32 -51.72
CA ARG A 304 -3.02 16.75 -50.73
C ARG A 304 -3.61 17.68 -49.68
N ILE A 305 -4.38 18.69 -50.10
CA ILE A 305 -5.06 19.61 -49.16
C ILE A 305 -6.09 18.89 -48.30
N LYS A 306 -6.85 17.93 -48.84
CA LYS A 306 -7.79 17.11 -48.05
C LYS A 306 -7.06 16.27 -46.99
N TYR A 307 -5.85 15.79 -47.29
CA TYR A 307 -5.01 15.09 -46.32
C TYR A 307 -4.52 16.03 -45.21
N GLU A 308 -4.01 17.23 -45.56
CA GLU A 308 -3.58 18.22 -44.57
C GLU A 308 -4.72 18.68 -43.67
N ILE A 309 -5.91 18.95 -44.22
CA ILE A 309 -7.12 19.27 -43.44
C ILE A 309 -7.39 18.17 -42.41
N LYS A 310 -7.34 16.90 -42.81
CA LYS A 310 -7.58 15.77 -41.91
C LYS A 310 -6.54 15.70 -40.78
N ASN A 311 -5.27 15.96 -41.08
CA ASN A 311 -4.20 15.96 -40.07
C ASN A 311 -4.41 17.10 -39.06
N ILE A 312 -4.67 18.32 -39.55
CA ILE A 312 -4.91 19.48 -38.68
C ILE A 312 -6.17 19.25 -37.83
N GLN A 313 -7.24 18.69 -38.40
CA GLN A 313 -8.44 18.30 -37.64
C GLN A 313 -8.14 17.29 -36.52
N SER A 314 -7.26 16.31 -36.77
CA SER A 314 -6.80 15.38 -35.73
C SER A 314 -6.07 16.12 -34.62
N ASN A 315 -5.14 17.01 -34.97
CA ASN A 315 -4.38 17.80 -33.98
C ASN A 315 -5.30 18.70 -33.14
N VAL A 316 -6.28 19.37 -33.77
CA VAL A 316 -7.29 20.18 -33.08
C VAL A 316 -8.05 19.32 -32.06
N GLN A 317 -8.50 18.13 -32.45
CA GLN A 317 -9.21 17.22 -31.55
C GLN A 317 -8.31 16.74 -30.40
N ASP A 318 -7.04 16.44 -30.67
CA ASP A 318 -6.08 15.99 -29.66
C ASP A 318 -5.80 17.09 -28.61
N PHE A 319 -5.62 18.33 -29.05
CA PHE A 319 -5.48 19.48 -28.16
C PHE A 319 -6.74 19.75 -27.33
N GLU A 320 -7.93 19.68 -27.94
CA GLU A 320 -9.20 19.84 -27.22
C GLU A 320 -9.37 18.77 -26.14
N ASN A 321 -9.07 17.51 -26.46
CA ASN A 321 -9.10 16.40 -25.49
C ASN A 321 -8.07 16.58 -24.37
N GLU A 322 -6.87 17.07 -24.66
CA GLU A 322 -5.84 17.30 -23.64
C GLU A 322 -6.22 18.44 -22.70
N ILE A 323 -6.78 19.53 -23.23
CA ILE A 323 -7.28 20.66 -22.44
C ILE A 323 -8.41 20.18 -21.52
N GLU A 324 -9.38 19.41 -22.02
CA GLU A 324 -10.49 18.89 -21.23
C GLU A 324 -9.99 18.04 -20.06
N ARG A 325 -9.07 17.10 -20.31
CA ARG A 325 -8.45 16.26 -19.25
C ARG A 325 -7.72 17.09 -18.20
N LEU A 326 -7.03 18.15 -18.61
CA LEU A 326 -6.33 19.04 -17.68
C LEU A 326 -7.32 19.87 -16.85
N GLN A 327 -8.42 20.31 -17.44
CA GLN A 327 -9.50 21.02 -16.75
C GLN A 327 -10.21 20.13 -15.72
N GLU A 328 -10.45 18.85 -16.04
CA GLU A 328 -10.99 17.89 -15.08
C GLU A 328 -10.06 17.69 -13.87
N LYS A 329 -8.75 17.56 -14.09
CA LYS A 329 -7.75 17.48 -13.01
C LYS A 329 -7.70 18.74 -12.17
N GLU A 330 -7.80 19.92 -12.80
CA GLU A 330 -7.86 21.19 -12.09
C GLU A 330 -9.09 21.26 -11.18
N LYS A 331 -10.24 20.79 -11.68
CA LYS A 331 -11.49 20.72 -10.93
C LYS A 331 -11.38 19.79 -9.72
N ASP A 332 -10.83 18.58 -9.89
CA ASP A 332 -10.59 17.65 -8.77
C ASP A 332 -9.75 18.30 -7.67
N TYR A 333 -8.61 18.93 -8.01
CA TYR A 333 -7.80 19.63 -7.02
C TYR A 333 -8.54 20.78 -6.32
N LYS A 334 -9.40 21.52 -7.04
CA LYS A 334 -10.24 22.57 -6.45
C LYS A 334 -11.25 21.99 -5.44
N GLU A 335 -11.86 20.85 -5.77
CA GLU A 335 -12.79 20.14 -4.87
C GLU A 335 -12.07 19.63 -3.61
N GLN A 336 -10.85 19.07 -3.76
CA GLN A 336 -10.03 18.64 -2.62
C GLN A 336 -9.64 19.82 -1.72
N ILE A 337 -9.25 20.97 -2.30
CA ILE A 337 -8.95 22.19 -1.54
C ILE A 337 -10.19 22.66 -0.76
N GLN A 338 -11.36 22.63 -1.39
CA GLN A 338 -12.61 23.05 -0.74
C GLN A 338 -12.95 22.14 0.44
N TYR A 339 -12.87 20.82 0.26
CA TYR A 339 -13.06 19.85 1.34
C TYR A 339 -12.09 20.08 2.51
N ASN A 340 -10.81 20.28 2.21
CA ASN A 340 -9.79 20.56 3.23
C ASN A 340 -10.09 21.88 3.97
N LYS A 341 -10.55 22.92 3.27
CA LYS A 341 -10.93 24.21 3.87
C LYS A 341 -12.10 24.06 4.84
N GLU A 342 -13.12 23.30 4.46
CA GLU A 342 -14.25 22.98 5.35
C GLU A 342 -13.77 22.22 6.59
N LYS A 343 -12.88 21.23 6.40
CA LYS A 343 -12.33 20.47 7.53
C LYS A 343 -11.48 21.31 8.46
N ILE A 344 -10.67 22.23 7.92
CA ILE A 344 -9.89 23.19 8.72
C ILE A 344 -10.83 24.06 9.55
N GLN A 345 -11.92 24.57 8.98
CA GLN A 345 -12.91 25.37 9.70
C GLN A 345 -13.56 24.58 10.85
N GLU A 346 -13.94 23.32 10.63
CA GLU A 346 -14.44 22.44 11.69
C GLU A 346 -13.46 22.31 12.86
N LEU A 347 -12.18 22.03 12.57
CA LEU A 347 -11.13 21.86 13.56
C LEU A 347 -10.83 23.17 14.31
N GLN A 348 -10.92 24.31 13.63
CA GLN A 348 -10.78 25.64 14.24
C GLN A 348 -11.93 25.92 15.22
N ILE A 349 -13.17 25.63 14.83
CA ILE A 349 -14.34 25.76 15.71
C ILE A 349 -14.22 24.83 16.93
N GLU A 350 -13.76 23.60 16.73
CA GLU A 350 -13.51 22.66 17.84
C GLU A 350 -12.43 23.20 18.79
N ASN A 351 -11.34 23.76 18.25
CA ASN A 351 -10.28 24.38 19.05
C ASN A 351 -10.78 25.59 19.84
N GLU A 352 -11.68 26.41 19.30
CA GLU A 352 -12.32 27.48 20.06
C GLU A 352 -13.18 26.94 21.20
N LYS A 353 -13.95 25.87 20.97
CA LYS A 353 -14.72 25.20 22.02
C LYS A 353 -13.80 24.62 23.11
N LEU A 354 -12.68 24.02 22.73
CA LEU A 354 -11.66 23.52 23.65
C LEU A 354 -11.05 24.66 24.49
N ARG A 355 -10.76 25.82 23.88
CA ARG A 355 -10.29 27.01 24.61
C ARG A 355 -11.30 27.51 25.63
N LYS A 356 -12.59 27.57 25.28
CA LYS A 356 -13.67 27.93 26.22
C LYS A 356 -13.77 26.93 27.37
N LYS A 357 -13.81 25.63 27.07
CA LYS A 357 -13.79 24.56 28.10
C LYS A 357 -12.57 24.64 29.00
N TRP A 358 -11.41 24.97 28.45
CA TRP A 358 -10.18 25.16 29.22
C TRP A 358 -10.29 26.33 30.18
N GLN A 359 -10.85 27.47 29.74
CA GLN A 359 -11.09 28.63 30.59
C GLN A 359 -12.10 28.32 31.70
N GLU A 360 -13.21 27.67 31.37
CA GLU A 360 -14.23 27.22 32.32
C GLU A 360 -13.61 26.29 33.38
N GLU A 361 -12.90 25.23 32.95
CA GLU A 361 -12.24 24.29 33.84
C GLU A 361 -11.18 24.98 34.72
N LYS A 362 -10.38 25.87 34.14
CA LYS A 362 -9.37 26.64 34.87
C LYS A 362 -10.00 27.55 35.94
N SER A 363 -11.16 28.14 35.67
CA SER A 363 -11.88 29.02 36.59
C SER A 363 -12.59 28.30 37.73
N LYS A 364 -12.74 26.96 37.66
CA LYS A 364 -13.33 26.19 38.77
C LYS A 364 -12.45 26.32 40.02
N GLU A 365 -13.04 26.75 41.10
CA GLU A 365 -12.42 26.77 42.43
C GLU A 365 -12.91 25.58 43.24
N PHE A 366 -12.10 25.17 44.21
CA PHE A 366 -12.48 24.12 45.14
C PHE A 366 -13.56 24.67 46.09
N VAL A 367 -14.76 24.09 46.05
CA VAL A 367 -15.88 24.46 46.93
C VAL A 367 -16.22 23.28 47.82
N ILE A 368 -16.34 23.57 49.11
CA ILE A 368 -16.68 22.58 50.13
C ILE A 368 -18.21 22.50 50.24
N ASP A 369 -18.79 21.33 49.99
CA ASP A 369 -20.20 21.04 50.30
C ASP A 369 -20.29 20.39 51.68
N GLU A 370 -20.91 21.09 52.64
CA GLU A 370 -21.04 20.62 54.02
C GLU A 370 -21.77 19.27 54.15
N LYS A 371 -22.58 18.89 53.16
CA LYS A 371 -23.27 17.58 53.12
C LYS A 371 -22.30 16.41 52.94
N GLN A 372 -21.10 16.65 52.42
CA GLN A 372 -20.04 15.64 52.26
C GLN A 372 -19.42 15.23 53.61
N PHE A 373 -19.66 16.00 54.67
CA PHE A 373 -19.21 15.68 56.04
C PHE A 373 -20.26 14.93 56.87
N VAL A 374 -21.42 14.63 56.30
CA VAL A 374 -22.47 13.85 56.97
C VAL A 374 -22.37 12.40 56.51
N CYS A 375 -22.20 11.47 57.44
CA CYS A 375 -22.17 10.05 57.13
C CYS A 375 -23.51 9.63 56.50
N PRO A 376 -23.53 9.10 55.27
CA PRO A 376 -24.78 8.75 54.58
C PRO A 376 -25.51 7.56 55.22
N THR A 377 -24.82 6.78 56.06
CA THR A 377 -25.34 5.57 56.69
C THR A 377 -25.98 5.84 58.06
N CYS A 378 -25.43 6.77 58.84
CA CYS A 378 -25.89 7.04 60.21
C CYS A 378 -26.28 8.50 60.47
N GLY A 379 -26.13 9.41 59.49
CA GLY A 379 -26.47 10.84 59.61
C GLY A 379 -25.55 11.65 60.53
N GLN A 380 -24.49 11.04 61.06
CA GLN A 380 -23.58 11.68 62.00
C GLN A 380 -22.54 12.53 61.26
N MET A 381 -22.30 13.76 61.74
CA MET A 381 -21.23 14.63 61.22
C MET A 381 -19.84 14.06 61.55
N LEU A 382 -18.93 14.16 60.59
CA LEU A 382 -17.52 13.80 60.75
C LEU A 382 -16.87 14.61 61.90
N PRO A 383 -16.03 13.99 62.74
CA PRO A 383 -15.22 14.70 63.74
C PRO A 383 -14.28 15.75 63.13
N GLU A 384 -14.00 16.85 63.85
CA GLU A 384 -13.24 18.01 63.34
C GLU A 384 -11.84 17.67 62.82
N ASN A 385 -11.16 16.72 63.47
CA ASN A 385 -9.85 16.21 63.04
C ASN A 385 -9.92 15.37 61.75
N GLN A 386 -11.04 14.72 61.47
CA GLN A 386 -11.25 13.94 60.23
C GLN A 386 -11.79 14.81 59.09
N LYS A 387 -12.48 15.91 59.40
CA LYS A 387 -12.88 16.92 58.40
C LYS A 387 -11.67 17.55 57.72
N GLU A 388 -10.64 17.91 58.48
CA GLU A 388 -9.42 18.52 57.91
C GLU A 388 -8.68 17.58 56.95
N GLU A 389 -8.53 16.30 57.30
CA GLU A 389 -7.91 15.29 56.42
C GLU A 389 -8.76 15.08 55.15
N LYS A 390 -10.09 14.98 55.30
CA LYS A 390 -11.04 14.84 54.19
C LYS A 390 -11.01 16.04 53.25
N ILE A 391 -10.93 17.26 53.79
CA ILE A 391 -10.83 18.50 52.99
C ILE A 391 -9.55 18.48 52.15
N LYS A 392 -8.40 18.13 52.74
CA LYS A 392 -7.12 18.02 52.01
C LYS A 392 -7.16 16.96 50.91
N GLU A 393 -7.78 15.80 51.18
CA GLU A 393 -7.96 14.75 50.18
C GLU A 393 -8.85 15.21 49.02
N MET A 394 -9.96 15.88 49.33
CA MET A 394 -10.90 16.40 48.32
C MET A 394 -10.25 17.52 47.48
N GLU A 395 -9.45 18.39 48.08
CA GLU A 395 -8.70 19.45 47.40
C GLU A 395 -7.64 18.84 46.46
N LEU A 396 -6.86 17.86 46.93
CA LEU A 396 -5.87 17.15 46.10
C LEU A 396 -6.52 16.40 44.93
N ASN A 397 -7.64 15.72 45.17
CA ASN A 397 -8.40 15.02 44.12
C ASN A 397 -8.97 16.00 43.10
N PHE A 398 -9.48 17.14 43.56
CA PHE A 398 -9.98 18.22 42.70
C PHE A 398 -8.85 18.77 41.81
N GLU A 399 -7.69 19.12 42.39
CA GLU A 399 -6.53 19.62 41.63
C GLU A 399 -6.01 18.59 40.63
N THR A 400 -5.92 17.32 41.03
CA THR A 400 -5.45 16.23 40.16
C THR A 400 -6.38 16.01 38.98
N ASN A 401 -7.69 15.97 39.22
CA ASN A 401 -8.69 15.79 38.15
C ASN A 401 -8.74 17.01 37.23
N LYS A 402 -8.71 18.22 37.80
CA LYS A 402 -8.64 19.47 37.06
C LYS A 402 -7.42 19.50 36.13
N ASN A 403 -6.23 19.16 36.63
CA ASN A 403 -5.00 19.11 35.84
C ASN A 403 -5.10 18.07 34.71
N LYS A 404 -5.62 16.87 34.96
CA LYS A 404 -5.85 15.85 33.93
C LYS A 404 -6.78 16.34 32.82
N ILE A 405 -7.88 17.01 33.17
CA ILE A 405 -8.83 17.55 32.20
C ILE A 405 -8.15 18.66 31.37
N LEU A 406 -7.41 19.57 32.01
CA LEU A 406 -6.67 20.64 31.33
C LEU A 406 -5.60 20.09 30.36
N GLU A 407 -4.88 19.03 30.76
CA GLU A 407 -3.90 18.36 29.87
C GLU A 407 -4.56 17.67 28.68
N ASN A 408 -5.67 16.97 28.89
CA ASN A 408 -6.43 16.33 27.80
C ASN A 408 -6.94 17.38 26.79
N ILE A 409 -7.48 18.50 27.27
CA ILE A 409 -7.92 19.60 26.41
C ILE A 409 -6.75 20.17 25.61
N ARG A 410 -5.58 20.36 26.26
CA ARG A 410 -4.35 20.84 25.60
C ARG A 410 -3.88 19.87 24.51
N TYR A 411 -3.88 18.56 24.80
CA TYR A 411 -3.47 17.53 23.86
C TYR A 411 -4.39 17.52 22.62
N SER A 412 -5.71 17.51 22.82
CA SER A 412 -6.68 17.57 21.72
C SER A 412 -6.51 18.83 20.88
N GLY A 413 -6.30 19.99 21.51
CA GLY A 413 -6.05 21.24 20.79
C GLY A 413 -4.78 21.22 19.95
N MET A 414 -3.71 20.61 20.47
CA MET A 414 -2.44 20.48 19.75
C MET A 414 -2.53 19.47 18.59
N ARG A 415 -3.27 18.37 18.79
CA ARG A 415 -3.57 17.41 17.72
C ARG A 415 -4.31 18.09 16.56
N ASN A 416 -5.37 18.84 16.86
CA ASN A 416 -6.13 19.58 15.86
C ASN A 416 -5.27 20.62 15.13
N LYS A 417 -4.38 21.33 15.85
CA LYS A 417 -3.44 22.28 15.25
C LYS A 417 -2.50 21.61 14.23
N ASN A 418 -1.91 20.47 14.60
CA ASN A 418 -1.02 19.73 13.71
C ASN A 418 -1.76 19.23 12.46
N GLU A 419 -3.04 18.84 12.60
CA GLU A 419 -3.84 18.40 11.46
C GLU A 419 -4.21 19.56 10.53
N ILE A 420 -4.53 20.74 11.09
CA ILE A 420 -4.73 21.97 10.30
C ILE A 420 -3.48 22.30 9.48
N GLU A 421 -2.29 22.31 10.10
CA GLU A 421 -1.02 22.61 9.41
C GLU A 421 -0.76 21.63 8.24
N LYS A 422 -1.07 20.34 8.41
CA LYS A 422 -0.96 19.35 7.33
C LYS A 422 -1.94 19.61 6.19
N LEU A 423 -3.19 19.95 6.49
CA LEU A 423 -4.21 20.24 5.48
C LEU A 423 -3.88 21.53 4.73
N GLU A 424 -3.35 22.55 5.43
CA GLU A 424 -2.86 23.79 4.83
C GLU A 424 -1.70 23.54 3.86
N GLN A 425 -0.73 22.70 4.26
CA GLN A 425 0.38 22.32 3.37
C GLN A 425 -0.12 21.59 2.12
N LYS A 426 -1.05 20.64 2.26
CA LYS A 426 -1.65 19.94 1.11
C LYS A 426 -2.38 20.90 0.18
N ASN A 427 -3.07 21.90 0.72
CA ASN A 427 -3.75 22.92 -0.09
C ASN A 427 -2.74 23.75 -0.89
N GLN A 428 -1.61 24.14 -0.30
CA GLN A 428 -0.54 24.84 -1.02
C GLN A 428 0.01 24.00 -2.17
N ASP A 429 0.27 22.71 -1.94
CA ASP A 429 0.74 21.79 -2.98
C ASP A 429 -0.27 21.66 -4.14
N PHE A 430 -1.58 21.60 -3.83
CA PHE A 430 -2.63 21.56 -4.85
C PHE A 430 -2.76 22.90 -5.59
N GLU A 431 -2.62 24.04 -4.92
CA GLU A 431 -2.63 25.36 -5.55
C GLU A 431 -1.46 25.53 -6.53
N GLU A 432 -0.26 25.03 -6.19
CA GLU A 432 0.89 25.03 -7.10
C GLU A 432 0.64 24.14 -8.33
N LYS A 433 0.09 22.94 -8.14
CA LYS A 433 -0.30 22.05 -9.25
C LYS A 433 -1.35 22.69 -10.17
N ILE A 434 -2.37 23.34 -9.61
CA ILE A 434 -3.38 24.08 -10.37
C ILE A 434 -2.73 25.21 -11.18
N LYS A 435 -1.78 25.94 -10.61
CA LYS A 435 -1.05 27.00 -11.33
C LYS A 435 -0.28 26.45 -12.54
N ASN A 436 0.38 25.31 -12.38
CA ASN A 436 1.12 24.66 -13.46
C ASN A 436 0.17 24.11 -14.54
N ILE A 437 -0.95 23.50 -14.15
CA ILE A 437 -2.00 23.05 -15.08
C ILE A 437 -2.54 24.23 -15.89
N ASN A 438 -2.89 25.33 -15.23
CA ASN A 438 -3.41 26.53 -15.91
C ASN A 438 -2.41 27.12 -16.91
N LYS A 439 -1.12 27.12 -16.57
CA LYS A 439 -0.07 27.53 -17.51
C LYS A 439 -0.07 26.63 -18.75
N LYS A 440 -0.10 25.31 -18.58
CA LYS A 440 -0.11 24.35 -19.69
C LYS A 440 -1.38 24.44 -20.53
N ILE A 441 -2.56 24.63 -19.92
CA ILE A 441 -3.81 24.86 -20.63
C ILE A 441 -3.71 26.11 -21.52
N ASN A 442 -3.14 27.20 -21.01
CA ASN A 442 -2.97 28.42 -21.82
C ASN A 442 -2.01 28.21 -22.99
N GLU A 443 -0.91 27.49 -22.81
CA GLU A 443 0.00 27.12 -23.90
C GLU A 443 -0.71 26.28 -24.97
N LEU A 444 -1.47 25.25 -24.57
CA LEU A 444 -2.23 24.40 -25.48
C LEU A 444 -3.35 25.15 -26.21
N LYS A 445 -3.99 26.14 -25.55
CA LYS A 445 -5.01 26.99 -26.20
C LYS A 445 -4.42 27.84 -27.32
N ILE A 446 -3.21 28.37 -27.13
CA ILE A 446 -2.51 29.12 -28.19
C ILE A 446 -2.20 28.20 -29.37
N GLU A 447 -1.72 26.97 -29.12
CA GLU A 447 -1.47 25.99 -30.19
C GLU A 447 -2.76 25.56 -30.89
N LEU A 448 -3.85 25.38 -30.14
CA LEU A 448 -5.18 25.07 -30.67
C LEU A 448 -5.70 26.18 -31.58
N ASP A 449 -5.61 27.44 -31.16
CA ASP A 449 -6.06 28.59 -31.96
C ASP A 449 -5.24 28.68 -33.26
N ASN A 450 -3.92 28.51 -33.20
CA ASN A 450 -3.07 28.47 -34.41
C ASN A 450 -3.49 27.34 -35.37
N ASN A 451 -3.80 26.14 -34.86
CA ASN A 451 -4.26 25.03 -35.71
C ASN A 451 -5.65 25.29 -36.29
N LYS A 452 -6.53 26.02 -35.59
CA LYS A 452 -7.83 26.44 -36.10
C LYS A 452 -7.69 27.48 -37.23
N ASP A 453 -6.79 28.45 -37.08
CA ASP A 453 -6.47 29.43 -38.13
C ASP A 453 -5.88 28.75 -39.39
N ASP A 454 -4.97 27.78 -39.20
CA ASP A 454 -4.43 26.98 -40.29
C ASP A 454 -5.54 26.17 -40.98
N LEU A 455 -6.43 25.54 -40.20
CA LEU A 455 -7.56 24.78 -40.72
C LEU A 455 -8.46 25.64 -41.61
N GLU A 456 -8.82 26.85 -41.17
CA GLU A 456 -9.60 27.82 -41.96
C GLU A 456 -8.88 28.16 -43.28
N THR A 457 -7.56 28.39 -43.21
CA THR A 457 -6.73 28.68 -44.39
C THR A 457 -6.74 27.52 -45.40
N TYR A 458 -6.62 26.27 -44.94
CA TYR A 458 -6.66 25.10 -45.84
C TYR A 458 -8.06 24.81 -46.38
N ILE A 459 -9.11 25.09 -45.60
CA ILE A 459 -10.50 25.00 -46.08
C ILE A 459 -10.75 26.03 -47.19
N ALA A 460 -10.26 27.27 -47.05
CA ALA A 460 -10.37 28.28 -48.10
C ALA A 460 -9.65 27.85 -49.38
N LYS A 461 -8.41 27.32 -49.28
CA LYS A 461 -7.66 26.76 -50.42
C LYS A 461 -8.38 25.60 -51.09
N LYS A 462 -9.02 24.73 -50.30
CA LYS A 462 -9.83 23.61 -50.82
C LYS A 462 -10.97 24.13 -51.69
N ILE A 463 -11.71 25.13 -51.21
CA ILE A 463 -12.83 25.75 -51.94
C ILE A 463 -12.33 26.36 -53.26
N GLU A 464 -11.23 27.13 -53.23
CA GLU A 464 -10.64 27.74 -54.42
C GLU A 464 -10.30 26.69 -55.50
N ILE A 465 -9.71 25.56 -55.10
CA ILE A 465 -9.34 24.49 -56.04
C ILE A 465 -10.58 23.75 -56.55
N GLU A 466 -11.57 23.50 -55.70
CA GLU A 466 -12.85 22.88 -56.10
C GLU A 466 -13.57 23.77 -57.15
N GLU A 467 -13.60 25.09 -56.96
CA GLU A 467 -14.12 26.04 -57.96
C GLU A 467 -13.32 26.03 -59.27
N ARG A 468 -11.99 25.93 -59.22
CA ARG A 468 -11.14 25.84 -60.42
C ARG A 468 -11.36 24.54 -61.20
N ILE A 469 -11.63 23.43 -60.51
CA ILE A 469 -11.97 22.14 -61.12
C ILE A 469 -13.37 22.20 -61.76
N GLU A 470 -14.36 22.78 -61.08
CA GLU A 470 -15.73 22.91 -61.60
C GLU A 470 -15.80 23.82 -62.83
N ASN A 471 -15.02 24.90 -62.84
CA ASN A 471 -14.93 25.83 -63.97
C ASN A 471 -13.97 25.38 -65.08
N PHE A 472 -13.33 24.20 -64.96
CA PHE A 472 -12.41 23.70 -65.96
C PHE A 472 -13.14 23.30 -67.25
N LYS A 473 -12.90 24.04 -68.33
CA LYS A 473 -13.42 23.73 -69.68
C LYS A 473 -12.26 23.42 -70.63
N PRO A 474 -12.13 22.18 -71.13
CA PRO A 474 -11.12 21.87 -72.13
C PRO A 474 -11.45 22.58 -73.46
N ILE A 475 -10.42 23.16 -74.10
CA ILE A 475 -10.56 23.76 -75.43
C ILE A 475 -10.62 22.64 -76.47
N ILE A 476 -11.79 22.43 -77.07
CA ILE A 476 -12.01 21.42 -78.11
C ILE A 476 -11.77 22.07 -79.48
N ILE A 477 -10.57 21.92 -80.02
CA ILE A 477 -10.27 22.25 -81.43
C ILE A 477 -10.06 20.93 -82.16
N GLU A 478 -10.87 20.68 -83.20
CA GLU A 478 -10.71 19.51 -84.08
C GLU A 478 -9.43 19.69 -84.90
N THR A 479 -8.52 18.72 -84.81
CA THR A 479 -7.26 18.77 -85.56
C THR A 479 -7.50 18.39 -87.02
N PRO A 480 -6.69 18.90 -87.97
CA PRO A 480 -6.80 18.53 -89.38
C PRO A 480 -6.73 17.00 -89.61
N GLU A 481 -5.96 16.28 -88.78
CA GLU A 481 -5.81 14.82 -88.84
C GLU A 481 -7.08 14.06 -88.41
N GLU A 482 -7.77 14.50 -87.35
CA GLU A 482 -9.07 13.93 -86.94
C GLU A 482 -10.13 14.09 -88.04
N LYS A 483 -10.12 15.23 -88.74
CA LYS A 483 -11.05 15.53 -89.83
C LYS A 483 -10.82 14.62 -91.04
N ILE A 484 -9.54 14.32 -91.34
CA ILE A 484 -9.14 13.40 -92.41
C ILE A 484 -9.49 11.94 -92.07
N LEU A 485 -9.25 11.50 -90.83
CA LEU A 485 -9.59 10.15 -90.36
C LEU A 485 -11.10 9.92 -90.31
N LYS A 486 -11.88 10.90 -89.84
CA LYS A 486 -13.36 10.84 -89.85
C LYS A 486 -13.93 10.77 -91.26
N ALA A 487 -13.41 11.56 -92.20
CA ALA A 487 -13.82 11.51 -93.62
C ALA A 487 -13.46 10.17 -94.30
N LYS A 488 -12.36 9.52 -93.90
CA LYS A 488 -11.97 8.18 -94.38
C LYS A 488 -12.88 7.08 -93.81
N ILE A 489 -13.25 7.18 -92.53
CA ILE A 489 -14.18 6.24 -91.86
C ILE A 489 -15.58 6.35 -92.45
N GLU A 490 -16.08 7.56 -92.74
CA GLU A 490 -17.37 7.76 -93.41
C GLU A 490 -17.42 7.17 -94.82
N LYS A 491 -16.37 7.38 -95.63
CA LYS A 491 -16.28 6.76 -96.96
C LYS A 491 -16.32 5.22 -96.91
N LEU A 492 -15.72 4.61 -95.90
CA LEU A 492 -15.69 3.16 -95.72
C LEU A 492 -16.99 2.60 -95.12
N LYS A 493 -17.75 3.41 -94.37
CA LYS A 493 -19.05 3.01 -93.79
C LYS A 493 -20.20 3.00 -94.80
N ASN A 494 -20.14 3.81 -95.84
CA ASN A 494 -21.18 3.88 -96.89
C ASN A 494 -21.28 2.62 -97.79
N GLU A 495 -20.38 1.64 -97.64
CA GLU A 495 -20.35 0.40 -98.42
C GLU A 495 -21.00 -0.82 -97.73
N VAL A 496 -21.54 -0.67 -96.52
CA VAL A 496 -22.09 -1.80 -95.74
C VAL A 496 -23.62 -1.71 -95.67
N LYS A 497 -24.33 -2.71 -96.23
CA LYS A 497 -25.79 -2.85 -96.14
C LYS A 497 -26.19 -3.80 -95.01
N GLU A 498 -27.23 -3.41 -94.27
CA GLU A 498 -27.79 -4.13 -93.11
C GLU A 498 -28.92 -5.11 -93.52
N PRO A 499 -28.99 -6.30 -92.89
CA PRO A 499 -30.17 -7.15 -92.92
C PRO A 499 -30.87 -7.30 -91.55
N ASP A 500 -32.13 -7.72 -91.66
CA ASP A 500 -33.28 -7.68 -90.75
C ASP A 500 -33.21 -8.62 -89.51
N GLU A 501 -33.74 -8.17 -88.37
CA GLU A 501 -33.29 -8.51 -87.00
C GLU A 501 -34.08 -9.61 -86.24
N ASN A 502 -35.19 -10.10 -86.75
CA ASN A 502 -36.28 -10.53 -85.84
C ASN A 502 -36.29 -11.99 -85.35
N THR A 503 -35.27 -12.83 -85.59
CA THR A 503 -35.24 -14.25 -85.11
C THR A 503 -34.01 -14.58 -84.25
N ILE A 504 -32.87 -13.93 -84.49
CA ILE A 504 -31.67 -14.02 -83.63
C ILE A 504 -31.90 -13.32 -82.28
N GLU A 505 -32.76 -12.31 -82.26
CA GLU A 505 -33.04 -11.52 -81.05
C GLU A 505 -33.74 -12.35 -79.96
N ILE A 506 -34.58 -13.32 -80.35
CA ILE A 506 -35.29 -14.21 -79.43
C ILE A 506 -34.32 -15.17 -78.72
N LEU A 507 -33.39 -15.80 -79.45
CA LEU A 507 -32.36 -16.68 -78.88
C LEU A 507 -31.31 -15.91 -78.05
N LYS A 508 -31.02 -14.65 -78.41
CA LYS A 508 -30.16 -13.75 -77.60
C LYS A 508 -30.82 -13.37 -76.28
N VAL A 509 -32.15 -13.22 -76.23
CA VAL A 509 -32.88 -12.94 -74.98
C VAL A 509 -32.84 -14.13 -74.02
N GLU A 510 -32.99 -15.36 -74.52
CA GLU A 510 -32.85 -16.57 -73.70
C GLU A 510 -31.42 -16.75 -73.19
N LYS A 511 -30.40 -16.51 -74.05
CA LYS A 511 -28.99 -16.49 -73.63
C LYS A 511 -28.73 -15.47 -72.51
N ARG A 512 -29.30 -14.27 -72.60
CA ARG A 512 -29.15 -13.23 -71.55
C ARG A 512 -29.77 -13.66 -70.21
N LYS A 513 -30.88 -14.39 -70.22
CA LYS A 513 -31.51 -14.91 -69.00
C LYS A 513 -30.64 -15.96 -68.31
N ILE A 514 -30.15 -16.96 -69.06
CA ILE A 514 -29.28 -18.01 -68.51
C ILE A 514 -27.97 -17.41 -67.96
N LEU A 515 -27.37 -16.44 -68.67
CA LEU A 515 -26.18 -15.74 -68.18
C LEU A 515 -26.44 -14.97 -66.89
N LYS A 516 -27.61 -14.34 -66.76
CA LYS A 516 -28.00 -13.64 -65.54
C LYS A 516 -28.17 -14.60 -64.36
N GLU A 517 -28.80 -15.75 -64.57
CA GLU A 517 -28.97 -16.79 -63.54
C GLU A 517 -27.61 -17.39 -63.12
N ILE A 518 -26.69 -17.63 -64.06
CA ILE A 518 -25.33 -18.05 -63.76
C ILE A 518 -24.59 -16.98 -62.94
N ASP A 519 -24.75 -15.70 -63.28
CA ASP A 519 -24.09 -14.60 -62.57
C ASP A 519 -24.62 -14.46 -61.13
N GLU A 520 -25.93 -14.60 -60.93
CA GLU A 520 -26.57 -14.64 -59.61
C GLU A 520 -26.07 -15.82 -58.76
N LEU A 521 -25.89 -17.01 -59.34
CA LEU A 521 -25.33 -18.17 -58.64
C LEU A 521 -23.82 -18.04 -58.37
N LYS A 522 -23.05 -17.45 -59.28
CA LYS A 522 -21.62 -17.14 -59.07
C LYS A 522 -21.43 -16.10 -57.97
N ASN A 523 -22.29 -15.10 -57.89
CA ASN A 523 -22.30 -14.14 -56.79
C ASN A 523 -22.54 -14.84 -55.45
N LYS A 524 -23.43 -15.83 -55.38
CA LYS A 524 -23.64 -16.65 -54.18
C LYS A 524 -22.43 -17.54 -53.84
N LEU A 525 -21.72 -18.05 -54.83
CA LEU A 525 -20.47 -18.82 -54.64
C LEU A 525 -19.32 -17.98 -54.08
N SER A 526 -19.30 -16.67 -54.33
CA SER A 526 -18.28 -15.77 -53.76
C SER A 526 -18.29 -15.73 -52.23
N PHE A 527 -19.42 -16.07 -51.59
CA PHE A 527 -19.55 -16.17 -50.13
C PHE A 527 -18.89 -17.43 -49.53
N LYS A 528 -18.57 -18.45 -50.33
CA LYS A 528 -17.89 -19.68 -49.88
C LYS A 528 -16.51 -19.37 -49.29
N GLU A 529 -15.74 -18.53 -49.99
CA GLU A 529 -14.40 -18.13 -49.55
C GLU A 529 -14.47 -17.28 -48.26
N GLN A 530 -15.51 -16.44 -48.13
CA GLN A 530 -15.75 -15.65 -46.92
C GLN A 530 -16.08 -16.55 -45.72
N GLN A 531 -16.91 -17.58 -45.91
CA GLN A 531 -17.27 -18.54 -44.87
C GLN A 531 -16.06 -19.37 -44.41
N GLU A 532 -15.20 -19.81 -45.35
CA GLU A 532 -13.96 -20.53 -45.00
C GLU A 532 -12.97 -19.64 -44.23
N LYS A 533 -12.81 -18.38 -44.64
CA LYS A 533 -11.98 -17.39 -43.92
C LYS A 533 -12.51 -17.13 -42.51
N ALA A 534 -13.83 -16.98 -42.35
CA ALA A 534 -14.47 -16.78 -41.05
C ALA A 534 -14.28 -17.99 -40.12
N LYS A 535 -14.45 -19.22 -40.63
CA LYS A 535 -14.19 -20.46 -39.85
C LYS A 535 -12.74 -20.58 -39.40
N LYS A 536 -11.77 -20.31 -40.28
CA LYS A 536 -10.35 -20.26 -39.91
C LYS A 536 -10.08 -19.21 -38.83
N ARG A 537 -10.70 -18.04 -38.94
CA ARG A 537 -10.56 -16.97 -37.95
C ARG A 537 -11.13 -17.37 -36.58
N ILE A 538 -12.26 -18.08 -36.54
CA ILE A 538 -12.82 -18.64 -35.30
C ILE A 538 -11.84 -19.64 -34.67
N GLU A 539 -11.25 -20.53 -35.47
CA GLU A 539 -10.27 -21.52 -34.99
C GLU A 539 -9.00 -20.85 -34.42
N GLU A 540 -8.49 -19.81 -35.08
CA GLU A 540 -7.39 -18.99 -34.56
C GLU A 540 -7.72 -18.36 -33.20
N LEU A 541 -8.93 -17.80 -33.07
CA LEU A 541 -9.40 -17.18 -31.82
C LEU A 541 -9.54 -18.21 -30.70
N GLN A 542 -10.05 -19.41 -30.98
CA GLN A 542 -10.16 -20.51 -30.02
C GLN A 542 -8.79 -21.03 -29.57
N ASN A 543 -7.82 -21.14 -30.48
CA ASN A 543 -6.46 -21.51 -30.12
C ASN A 543 -5.80 -20.45 -29.24
N LYS A 544 -6.02 -19.16 -29.55
CA LYS A 544 -5.56 -18.05 -28.72
C LYS A 544 -6.21 -18.07 -27.32
N GLU A 545 -7.49 -18.40 -27.21
CA GLU A 545 -8.17 -18.56 -25.92
C GLU A 545 -7.51 -19.63 -25.05
N ARG A 546 -7.20 -20.80 -25.63
CA ARG A 546 -6.47 -21.87 -24.92
C ARG A 546 -5.08 -21.44 -24.48
N GLU A 547 -4.36 -20.70 -25.32
CA GLU A 547 -3.04 -20.18 -25.00
C GLU A 547 -3.09 -19.19 -23.83
N LEU A 548 -4.03 -18.23 -23.86
CA LEU A 548 -4.23 -17.28 -22.77
C LEU A 548 -4.65 -17.98 -21.47
N ALA A 549 -5.52 -18.99 -21.53
CA ALA A 549 -5.92 -19.78 -20.37
C ALA A 549 -4.73 -20.51 -19.73
N ASN A 550 -3.85 -21.11 -20.54
CA ASN A 550 -2.62 -21.75 -20.05
C ASN A 550 -1.67 -20.75 -19.39
N GLN A 551 -1.50 -19.56 -19.97
CA GLN A 551 -0.68 -18.49 -19.37
C GLN A 551 -1.27 -17.99 -18.04
N ILE A 552 -2.59 -17.88 -17.93
CA ILE A 552 -3.27 -17.52 -16.68
C ILE A 552 -3.02 -18.60 -15.61
N ALA A 553 -3.19 -19.89 -15.95
CA ALA A 553 -2.93 -20.99 -15.03
C ALA A 553 -1.47 -21.03 -14.54
N GLU A 554 -0.51 -20.71 -15.42
CA GLU A 554 0.90 -20.60 -15.04
C GLU A 554 1.13 -19.45 -14.04
N LEU A 555 0.51 -18.28 -14.27
CA LEU A 555 0.57 -17.14 -13.36
C LEU A 555 -0.07 -17.43 -12.00
N GLU A 556 -1.18 -18.17 -11.97
CA GLU A 556 -1.79 -18.65 -10.72
C GLU A 556 -0.88 -19.63 -9.97
N GLY A 557 -0.15 -20.48 -10.70
CA GLY A 557 0.90 -21.32 -10.14
C GLY A 557 2.02 -20.52 -9.47
N TYR A 558 2.48 -19.43 -10.10
CA TYR A 558 3.46 -18.53 -9.48
C TYR A 558 2.89 -17.78 -8.28
N GLU A 559 1.62 -17.36 -8.32
CA GLU A 559 0.94 -16.71 -7.19
C GLU A 559 0.90 -17.64 -5.96
N TYR A 560 0.56 -18.91 -6.16
CA TYR A 560 0.63 -19.93 -5.11
C TYR A 560 2.04 -20.09 -4.54
N LEU A 561 3.07 -20.12 -5.40
CA LEU A 561 4.46 -20.21 -4.95
C LEU A 561 4.91 -18.98 -4.17
N CYS A 562 4.41 -17.79 -4.51
CA CYS A 562 4.66 -16.57 -3.72
C CYS A 562 4.06 -16.68 -2.32
N ASP A 563 2.83 -17.18 -2.21
CA ASP A 563 2.19 -17.39 -0.90
C ASP A 563 2.92 -18.49 -0.10
N GLU A 564 3.35 -19.56 -0.76
CA GLU A 564 4.17 -20.60 -0.13
C GLU A 564 5.53 -20.05 0.34
N PHE A 565 6.16 -19.17 -0.42
CA PHE A 565 7.41 -18.51 -0.03
C PHE A 565 7.22 -17.67 1.23
N ILE A 566 6.18 -16.82 1.27
CA ILE A 566 5.90 -15.97 2.43
C ILE A 566 5.63 -16.83 3.67
N LYS A 567 4.83 -17.89 3.53
CA LYS A 567 4.57 -18.82 4.63
C LYS A 567 5.85 -19.51 5.11
N THR A 568 6.70 -19.94 4.18
CA THR A 568 7.97 -20.60 4.53
C THR A 568 8.93 -19.63 5.21
N LYS A 569 9.01 -18.36 4.76
CA LYS A 569 9.78 -17.30 5.43
C LYS A 569 9.33 -17.11 6.87
N VAL A 570 8.01 -17.03 7.07
CA VAL A 570 7.37 -16.90 8.37
C VAL A 570 7.71 -18.07 9.29
N ASP A 571 7.53 -19.31 8.81
CA ASP A 571 7.82 -20.52 9.57
C ASP A 571 9.30 -20.58 9.97
N MET A 572 10.22 -20.27 9.04
CA MET A 572 11.66 -20.26 9.31
C MET A 572 12.07 -19.18 10.33
N LEU A 573 11.49 -17.98 10.26
CA LEU A 573 11.74 -16.92 11.25
C LEU A 573 11.28 -17.36 12.64
N GLU A 574 10.08 -17.95 12.73
CA GLU A 574 9.53 -18.44 13.98
C GLU A 574 10.37 -19.59 14.57
N GLU A 575 10.80 -20.55 13.75
CA GLU A 575 11.71 -21.62 14.16
C GLU A 575 13.06 -21.09 14.62
N LYS A 576 13.66 -20.15 13.88
CA LYS A 576 14.95 -19.53 14.22
C LYS A 576 14.87 -18.80 15.55
N ILE A 577 13.79 -18.07 15.81
CA ILE A 577 13.54 -17.40 17.09
C ILE A 577 13.38 -18.43 18.19
N ASN A 578 12.50 -19.40 18.01
CA ASN A 578 12.20 -20.41 19.02
C ASN A 578 13.41 -21.30 19.35
N SER A 579 14.35 -21.48 18.42
CA SER A 579 15.61 -22.20 18.68
C SER A 579 16.52 -21.53 19.72
N LYS A 580 16.33 -20.24 20.00
CA LYS A 580 17.11 -19.49 21.00
C LYS A 580 16.60 -19.70 22.43
N PHE A 581 15.35 -20.12 22.57
CA PHE A 581 14.69 -20.24 23.87
C PHE A 581 14.53 -21.70 24.24
N LYS A 582 14.65 -22.02 25.53
CA LYS A 582 14.57 -23.40 26.03
C LYS A 582 13.17 -23.78 26.49
N GLN A 583 12.44 -22.84 27.07
CA GLN A 583 11.18 -23.08 27.79
C GLN A 583 9.97 -22.38 27.16
N VAL A 584 10.21 -21.41 26.28
CA VAL A 584 9.15 -20.60 25.68
C VAL A 584 9.16 -20.72 24.16
N LYS A 585 7.96 -20.65 23.58
CA LYS A 585 7.77 -20.47 22.14
C LYS A 585 7.06 -19.14 21.89
N PHE A 586 7.44 -18.48 20.82
CA PHE A 586 6.80 -17.29 20.30
C PHE A 586 6.07 -17.68 19.03
N LYS A 587 4.80 -17.32 18.99
CA LYS A 587 3.98 -17.35 17.79
C LYS A 587 3.94 -15.93 17.24
N LEU A 588 4.48 -15.76 16.04
CA LEU A 588 4.72 -14.45 15.45
C LEU A 588 3.73 -14.12 14.33
N PHE A 589 2.95 -15.10 13.91
CA PHE A 589 2.01 -14.95 12.82
C PHE A 589 0.73 -15.73 13.09
N ASN A 590 -0.39 -15.15 12.65
CA ASN A 590 -1.70 -15.79 12.64
C ASN A 590 -2.03 -16.16 11.19
N VAL A 591 -2.44 -17.41 10.99
CA VAL A 591 -3.07 -17.82 9.73
C VAL A 591 -4.56 -17.61 9.87
N LEU A 592 -5.10 -16.63 9.16
CA LEU A 592 -6.53 -16.31 9.13
C LEU A 592 -7.33 -17.40 8.39
N VAL A 593 -8.64 -17.43 8.57
CA VAL A 593 -9.54 -18.45 7.98
C VAL A 593 -9.45 -18.49 6.45
N ASN A 594 -9.16 -17.34 5.83
CA ASN A 594 -8.95 -17.20 4.39
C ASN A 594 -7.53 -17.60 3.93
N GLY A 595 -6.66 -18.09 4.82
CA GLY A 595 -5.27 -18.46 4.53
C GLY A 595 -4.28 -17.29 4.52
N SER A 596 -4.74 -16.05 4.70
CA SER A 596 -3.85 -14.87 4.79
C SER A 596 -3.12 -14.84 6.14
N ILE A 597 -1.93 -14.23 6.15
CA ILE A 597 -1.06 -14.16 7.32
C ILE A 597 -1.14 -12.76 7.93
N GLU A 598 -1.39 -12.69 9.23
CA GLU A 598 -1.36 -11.47 10.03
C GLU A 598 -0.23 -11.51 11.04
N GLU A 599 0.47 -10.39 11.26
CA GLU A 599 1.53 -10.31 12.26
C GLU A 599 0.97 -10.36 13.68
N THR A 600 1.63 -11.11 14.56
CA THR A 600 1.34 -11.14 16.00
C THR A 600 2.63 -11.35 16.79
N CYS A 601 2.51 -11.41 18.12
CA CYS A 601 3.56 -11.87 19.03
C CYS A 601 2.92 -12.41 20.30
N GLU A 602 2.57 -13.69 20.27
CA GLU A 602 2.04 -14.44 21.40
C GLU A 602 3.16 -15.27 22.04
N THR A 603 3.29 -15.16 23.35
CA THR A 603 4.24 -15.93 24.14
C THR A 603 3.53 -17.16 24.68
N LEU A 604 4.02 -18.35 24.32
CA LEU A 604 3.42 -19.64 24.60
C LEU A 604 4.35 -20.46 25.49
N ILE A 605 3.80 -20.95 26.59
CA ILE A 605 4.46 -21.85 27.55
C ILE A 605 3.82 -23.21 27.39
N GLU A 606 4.54 -24.16 26.77
CA GLU A 606 4.00 -25.48 26.43
C GLU A 606 2.66 -25.42 25.65
N GLY A 607 2.47 -24.36 24.85
CA GLY A 607 1.26 -24.10 24.08
C GLY A 607 0.19 -23.26 24.80
N VAL A 608 0.36 -22.96 26.08
CA VAL A 608 -0.54 -22.08 26.85
C VAL A 608 -0.10 -20.62 26.73
N PRO A 609 -0.99 -19.67 26.40
CA PRO A 609 -0.65 -18.26 26.38
C PRO A 609 -0.10 -17.77 27.73
N PHE A 610 0.92 -16.92 27.70
CA PHE A 610 1.58 -16.40 28.90
C PHE A 610 0.60 -15.83 29.92
N GLN A 611 -0.45 -15.13 29.47
CA GLN A 611 -1.44 -14.52 30.35
C GLN A 611 -2.18 -15.55 31.22
N ASP A 612 -2.44 -16.73 30.65
CA ASP A 612 -3.18 -17.82 31.29
C ASP A 612 -2.27 -18.78 32.10
N ALA A 613 -0.96 -18.58 32.03
CA ALA A 613 0.00 -19.42 32.76
C ALA A 613 0.05 -19.09 34.27
N ASN A 614 0.42 -20.08 35.07
CA ASN A 614 0.63 -19.90 36.52
C ASN A 614 1.88 -19.05 36.81
N ASN A 615 1.98 -18.50 38.03
CA ASN A 615 3.07 -17.59 38.40
C ASN A 615 4.47 -18.23 38.29
N ALA A 616 4.58 -19.52 38.61
CA ALA A 616 5.83 -20.26 38.50
C ALA A 616 6.34 -20.29 37.06
N ALA A 617 5.47 -20.66 36.12
CA ALA A 617 5.74 -20.71 34.70
C ALA A 617 6.09 -19.33 34.15
N LYS A 618 5.36 -18.28 34.57
CA LYS A 618 5.64 -16.89 34.18
C LYS A 618 7.05 -16.44 34.58
N ILE A 619 7.48 -16.73 35.81
CA ILE A 619 8.82 -16.41 36.29
C ILE A 619 9.88 -17.22 35.54
N SER A 620 9.67 -18.54 35.37
CA SER A 620 10.62 -19.42 34.69
C SER A 620 10.88 -19.00 33.24
N VAL A 621 9.81 -18.74 32.49
CA VAL A 621 9.91 -18.24 31.10
C VAL A 621 10.48 -16.82 31.06
N GLY A 622 10.13 -15.98 32.02
CA GLY A 622 10.74 -14.66 32.16
C GLY A 622 12.27 -14.71 32.30
N LEU A 623 12.79 -15.69 33.05
CA LEU A 623 14.23 -15.91 33.19
C LEU A 623 14.87 -16.46 31.92
N ASP A 624 14.22 -17.38 31.21
CA ASP A 624 14.68 -17.87 29.91
C ASP A 624 14.80 -16.71 28.90
N ILE A 625 13.82 -15.81 28.88
CA ILE A 625 13.84 -14.59 28.06
C ILE A 625 14.98 -13.67 28.49
N ILE A 626 15.14 -13.42 29.79
CA ILE A 626 16.24 -12.59 30.32
C ILE A 626 17.59 -13.14 29.87
N ASN A 627 17.81 -14.46 29.93
CA ASN A 627 19.07 -15.05 29.52
C ASN A 627 19.38 -14.75 28.05
N VAL A 628 18.43 -14.98 27.14
CA VAL A 628 18.61 -14.70 25.72
C VAL A 628 18.84 -13.21 25.45
N LEU A 629 18.10 -12.33 26.12
CA LEU A 629 18.27 -10.88 25.98
C LEU A 629 19.59 -10.38 26.57
N SER A 630 20.02 -10.94 27.70
CA SER A 630 21.30 -10.61 28.32
C SER A 630 22.47 -11.02 27.43
N ASP A 631 22.37 -12.19 26.80
CA ASP A 631 23.36 -12.67 25.81
C ASP A 631 23.39 -11.75 24.58
N HIS A 632 22.23 -11.36 24.06
CA HIS A 632 22.11 -10.48 22.89
C HIS A 632 22.68 -9.07 23.13
N PHE A 633 22.29 -8.44 24.24
CA PHE A 633 22.81 -7.11 24.60
C PHE A 633 24.22 -7.16 25.20
N ASN A 634 24.72 -8.35 25.53
CA ASN A 634 25.94 -8.56 26.30
C ASN A 634 25.92 -7.78 27.64
N VAL A 635 24.77 -7.79 28.31
CA VAL A 635 24.54 -7.11 29.59
C VAL A 635 23.88 -8.05 30.58
N TYR A 636 24.54 -8.32 31.70
CA TYR A 636 24.04 -9.18 32.77
C TYR A 636 23.87 -8.35 34.03
N ALA A 637 22.64 -8.20 34.52
CA ALA A 637 22.32 -7.35 35.67
C ALA A 637 21.58 -8.12 36.78
N PRO A 638 21.50 -7.59 38.01
CA PRO A 638 20.86 -8.28 39.12
C PRO A 638 19.37 -8.49 38.87
N VAL A 639 18.94 -9.75 38.81
CA VAL A 639 17.55 -10.14 38.59
C VAL A 639 16.86 -10.31 39.93
N PHE A 640 15.82 -9.51 40.16
CA PHE A 640 14.99 -9.62 41.35
C PHE A 640 13.80 -10.52 41.06
N ILE A 641 13.62 -11.55 41.88
CA ILE A 641 12.51 -12.50 41.77
C ILE A 641 11.64 -12.34 43.01
N ASP A 642 10.53 -11.61 42.85
CA ASP A 642 9.49 -11.53 43.88
C ASP A 642 8.60 -12.78 43.84
N ASN A 643 8.00 -13.12 44.99
CA ASN A 643 7.25 -14.37 45.19
C ASN A 643 8.06 -15.62 44.80
N ARG A 644 9.35 -15.67 45.16
CA ARG A 644 10.24 -16.78 44.79
C ARG A 644 9.76 -18.14 45.31
N GLU A 645 8.94 -18.18 46.36
CA GLU A 645 8.31 -19.40 46.87
C GLU A 645 7.33 -20.07 45.87
N SER A 646 6.89 -19.34 44.83
CA SER A 646 5.98 -19.87 43.83
C SER A 646 6.64 -20.82 42.82
N ILE A 647 7.98 -20.86 42.78
CA ILE A 647 8.77 -21.72 41.88
C ILE A 647 9.72 -22.60 42.70
N VAL A 648 9.90 -23.86 42.32
CA VAL A 648 10.80 -24.77 43.05
C VAL A 648 12.23 -24.59 42.54
N GLU A 649 12.43 -24.82 41.25
CA GLU A 649 13.73 -24.75 40.58
C GLU A 649 13.75 -23.60 39.56
N LEU A 650 14.83 -22.82 39.56
CA LEU A 650 15.03 -21.77 38.57
C LEU A 650 15.82 -22.33 37.37
N PRO A 651 15.55 -21.84 36.15
CA PRO A 651 16.46 -22.02 35.03
C PRO A 651 17.86 -21.51 35.37
N GLU A 652 18.90 -22.15 34.82
CA GLU A 652 20.26 -21.66 34.94
C GLU A 652 20.39 -20.26 34.33
N THR A 653 21.14 -19.38 35.00
CA THR A 653 21.34 -17.99 34.57
C THR A 653 22.74 -17.50 34.93
N ASN A 654 23.27 -16.62 34.08
CA ASN A 654 24.57 -15.97 34.27
C ASN A 654 24.48 -14.68 35.11
N SER A 655 23.27 -14.16 35.26
CA SER A 655 22.95 -12.96 36.04
C SER A 655 22.92 -13.26 37.54
N GLN A 656 23.20 -12.24 38.35
CA GLN A 656 23.07 -12.34 39.80
C GLN A 656 21.58 -12.48 40.17
N ILE A 657 21.23 -13.44 41.01
CA ILE A 657 19.85 -13.68 41.46
C ILE A 657 19.63 -13.13 42.86
N ILE A 658 18.57 -12.34 43.03
CA ILE A 658 18.09 -11.83 44.31
C ILE A 658 16.68 -12.35 44.52
N ASN A 659 16.57 -13.37 45.37
CA ASN A 659 15.32 -14.07 45.68
C ASN A 659 14.60 -13.37 46.84
N LEU A 660 13.33 -13.02 46.65
CA LEU A 660 12.46 -12.52 47.71
C LEU A 660 11.44 -13.61 48.08
N PHE A 661 11.61 -14.21 49.26
CA PHE A 661 10.79 -15.32 49.74
C PHE A 661 9.78 -14.86 50.79
N VAL A 662 8.53 -15.28 50.64
CA VAL A 662 7.54 -15.20 51.72
C VAL A 662 7.84 -16.26 52.78
N SER A 663 8.03 -15.83 54.02
CA SER A 663 8.19 -16.71 55.17
C SER A 663 7.36 -16.23 56.35
N ALA A 664 6.36 -17.01 56.75
CA ALA A 664 5.48 -16.68 57.87
C ALA A 664 6.21 -16.55 59.22
N LYS A 665 7.34 -17.27 59.37
CA LYS A 665 8.18 -17.29 60.58
C LYS A 665 9.04 -16.03 60.70
N ASP A 666 9.46 -15.44 59.58
CA ASP A 666 10.34 -14.28 59.54
C ASP A 666 9.54 -12.98 59.65
N LYS A 667 9.29 -12.52 60.89
CA LYS A 667 8.62 -11.22 61.15
C LYS A 667 9.46 -9.99 60.80
N LYS A 668 10.76 -10.19 60.59
CA LYS A 668 11.72 -9.20 60.09
C LYS A 668 12.48 -9.82 58.91
N LEU A 669 13.07 -8.99 58.06
CA LEU A 669 13.86 -9.45 56.91
C LEU A 669 15.09 -10.25 57.40
N ARG A 670 15.27 -11.45 56.86
CA ARG A 670 16.46 -12.30 57.06
C ARG A 670 17.14 -12.51 55.72
N VAL A 671 18.45 -12.26 55.66
CA VAL A 671 19.26 -12.42 54.45
C VAL A 671 20.12 -13.67 54.58
N GLU A 672 20.09 -14.52 53.58
CA GLU A 672 20.97 -15.68 53.44
C GLU A 672 21.72 -15.58 52.11
N ASN A 673 23.04 -15.49 52.22
CA ASN A 673 23.94 -15.65 51.09
C ASN A 673 24.30 -17.13 50.99
N LYS A 674 24.18 -17.71 49.79
CA LYS A 674 24.55 -19.10 49.57
C LYS A 674 26.05 -19.23 49.80
N LYS A 675 26.47 -19.75 50.95
CA LYS A 675 27.88 -20.09 51.18
C LYS A 675 28.23 -21.16 50.16
N LEU A 676 29.29 -20.92 49.37
CA LEU A 676 29.96 -22.00 48.66
C LEU A 676 30.33 -23.05 49.71
N GLU A 677 29.71 -24.23 49.64
CA GLU A 677 30.30 -25.41 50.26
C GLU A 677 31.63 -25.62 49.55
N GLU A 678 32.72 -25.27 50.24
CA GLU A 678 34.03 -25.80 49.90
C GLU A 678 33.91 -27.31 49.98
N VAL A 679 33.84 -27.96 48.81
CA VAL A 679 34.16 -29.37 48.69
C VAL A 679 35.61 -29.49 49.15
N ARG A 680 35.81 -29.85 50.41
CA ARG A 680 37.09 -30.39 50.87
C ARG A 680 37.32 -31.67 50.10
N LEU A 681 38.24 -31.60 49.12
CA LEU A 681 38.84 -32.76 48.48
C LEU A 681 39.49 -33.67 49.53
#